data_AF-A0A257EAG6-F1
#
_entry.id   AF-A0A257EAG6-F1
#
_cell.length_a   1.000
_cell.length_b   1.000
_cell.length_c   1.000
_cell.angle_alpha   90.00
_cell.angle_beta   90.00
_cell.angle_gamma   90.00
#
_symmetry.space_group_name_H-M   'P 1'
#
loop_
_entity.id
_entity.type
_entity.pdbx_description
1 polymer ?
#
loop_
_entity_poly.entity_id
_entity_poly.type
_entity_poly.pdbx_seq_one_letter_code
_entity_poly.pdbx_strand_id
1 'polypeptide(L)'
;MSKVLQSFIGGQWIGQQGAQNLRSALNGQTVYQTHAEAIDFGDAVHHARTVGLPNLLKLDFQERAQRLKALAKYLGEHKEQLYAISAHTGATRADSWVDIEGGAGTLFAYSSMGSNELPSGNLIHEGPAFPLGKKGGFAGTHILVPRGGIAVHINAFNFPIWGLLEKFAPSFLAGMPCIGKPASSTSYLTEAMVRLVEQSGILPAGSLQLVIGSTGDLLDRLNGQDVVTFTGSADTAAMLRVHPNVVKHSIPFNAEADSLNCAILAPDVTPDDEEFDLFVKEVAREMTVKAGQKCTAIRRAIVPRQHLDAVAEKLKARLAKVVVGDPSVEGVKMGALASHAQQADVAERVALLRQSAELVFGGGAGFSPVGQGVEGGAFFQPTLLLCQKPLQTDSVHDVEAFGPVSTLMAYDGIDEALQLAARGQGSLVGTLVTKDPQIAARMIPVAAALHGRLHILDRESAVESTGHGSPLPPLKHGGPGRAGGGEELGGIRAVKHLMQRTALQGSPTMIAAVTGEYMRGAKLIETEVHPFRRHFEDLQIGESLLTHRRTVGEADIVAFGGLSGDYFYMHFDEIAAKDSPFGKRIAHGYFVLSAAAGLFVSPAPGPVLANYGLDTLRFVKPVGIGDTIQARLTAKRKIDRNKKDANGVGQGVVAWDVEVTNQLGEVVASYDILTLVAKKG
;
A
#
# COMPACT_ATOMS: atom_id res chain seq x y z
N MET A 1 -0.49 -40.43 -12.70
CA MET A 1 -1.71 -39.95 -12.00
C MET A 1 -1.49 -38.48 -11.68
N SER A 2 -2.47 -37.62 -11.94
CA SER A 2 -2.41 -36.19 -11.57
C SER A 2 -2.30 -36.03 -10.05
N LYS A 3 -1.53 -35.05 -9.58
CA LYS A 3 -1.32 -34.82 -8.14
C LYS A 3 -2.58 -34.19 -7.53
N VAL A 4 -3.06 -34.75 -6.43
CA VAL A 4 -4.17 -34.19 -5.64
C VAL A 4 -3.63 -33.04 -4.80
N LEU A 5 -4.25 -31.87 -4.93
CA LEU A 5 -3.97 -30.69 -4.12
C LEU A 5 -4.48 -30.88 -2.70
N GLN A 6 -3.86 -30.23 -1.73
CA GLN A 6 -4.20 -30.34 -0.32
C GLN A 6 -4.49 -28.98 0.31
N SER A 7 -5.47 -28.93 1.21
CA SER A 7 -5.65 -27.82 2.14
C SER A 7 -4.63 -27.91 3.29
N PHE A 8 -4.23 -26.79 3.86
CA PHE A 8 -3.39 -26.73 5.06
C PHE A 8 -4.18 -26.12 6.21
N ILE A 9 -4.65 -26.96 7.13
CA ILE A 9 -5.59 -26.62 8.21
C ILE A 9 -5.08 -27.22 9.51
N GLY A 10 -5.11 -26.46 10.61
CA GLY A 10 -4.71 -26.97 11.91
C GLY A 10 -3.23 -27.38 12.01
N GLY A 11 -2.39 -26.93 11.07
CA GLY A 11 -0.99 -27.38 10.96
C GLY A 11 -0.81 -28.70 10.19
N GLN A 12 -1.85 -29.18 9.49
CA GLN A 12 -1.84 -30.44 8.76
C GLN A 12 -2.26 -30.27 7.30
N TRP A 13 -1.67 -31.08 6.42
CA TRP A 13 -2.06 -31.16 5.01
C TRP A 13 -3.18 -32.19 4.84
N ILE A 14 -4.34 -31.74 4.33
CA ILE A 14 -5.58 -32.52 4.19
C ILE A 14 -5.94 -32.62 2.71
N GLY A 15 -6.24 -33.84 2.23
CA GLY A 15 -6.62 -34.13 0.86
C GLY A 15 -5.85 -35.32 0.30
N GLN A 16 -6.54 -36.39 -0.06
CA GLN A 16 -5.98 -37.61 -0.66
C GLN A 16 -6.82 -38.05 -1.86
N GLN A 17 -8.13 -37.83 -1.81
CA GLN A 17 -9.07 -38.22 -2.87
C GLN A 17 -9.27 -37.07 -3.86
N GLY A 18 -8.92 -37.29 -5.13
CA GLY A 18 -9.13 -36.30 -6.17
C GLY A 18 -10.62 -36.02 -6.44
N ALA A 19 -10.98 -34.75 -6.64
CA ALA A 19 -12.34 -34.30 -6.96
C ALA A 19 -12.40 -33.62 -8.34
N GLN A 20 -12.13 -32.31 -8.43
CA GLN A 20 -12.21 -31.55 -9.67
C GLN A 20 -10.88 -31.54 -10.40
N ASN A 21 -10.86 -31.92 -11.68
CA ASN A 21 -9.68 -31.80 -12.53
C ASN A 21 -9.32 -30.33 -12.79
N LEU A 22 -8.06 -29.99 -12.54
CA LEU A 22 -7.46 -28.71 -12.88
C LEU A 22 -6.56 -28.90 -14.09
N ARG A 23 -6.89 -28.21 -15.18
CA ARG A 23 -6.26 -28.37 -16.49
C ARG A 23 -5.21 -27.30 -16.72
N SER A 24 -4.17 -27.64 -17.46
CA SER A 24 -3.24 -26.63 -17.98
C SER A 24 -3.97 -25.75 -18.99
N ALA A 25 -3.79 -24.45 -18.86
CA ALA A 25 -4.30 -23.46 -19.80
C ALA A 25 -3.66 -23.58 -21.20
N LEU A 26 -2.49 -24.21 -21.31
CA LEU A 26 -1.74 -24.29 -22.56
C LEU A 26 -2.24 -25.37 -23.51
N ASN A 27 -2.67 -26.51 -22.97
CA ASN A 27 -2.99 -27.70 -23.77
C ASN A 27 -4.21 -28.50 -23.28
N GLY A 28 -4.88 -28.03 -22.22
CA GLY A 28 -6.10 -28.64 -21.71
C GLY A 28 -5.91 -29.95 -20.94
N GLN A 29 -4.67 -30.45 -20.80
CA GLN A 29 -4.39 -31.67 -20.05
C GLN A 29 -4.56 -31.45 -18.55
N THR A 30 -5.10 -32.45 -17.84
CA THR A 30 -5.19 -32.41 -16.38
C THR A 30 -3.80 -32.46 -15.75
N VAL A 31 -3.46 -31.44 -14.96
CA VAL A 31 -2.19 -31.33 -14.24
C VAL A 31 -2.33 -31.61 -12.75
N TYR A 32 -3.45 -31.18 -12.17
CA TYR A 32 -3.75 -31.35 -10.75
C TYR A 32 -5.24 -31.70 -10.57
N GLN A 33 -5.60 -32.11 -9.35
CA GLN A 33 -6.99 -32.24 -8.95
C GLN A 33 -7.20 -31.51 -7.63
N THR A 34 -8.34 -30.86 -7.41
CA THR A 34 -8.74 -30.51 -6.04
C THR A 34 -9.00 -31.79 -5.25
N HIS A 35 -9.18 -31.68 -3.93
CA HIS A 35 -9.53 -32.83 -3.09
C HIS A 35 -11.03 -32.85 -2.75
N ALA A 36 -11.52 -34.02 -2.33
CA ALA A 36 -12.95 -34.28 -2.07
C ALA A 36 -13.30 -34.14 -0.58
N GLU A 37 -12.30 -34.17 0.30
CA GLU A 37 -12.47 -34.17 1.74
C GLU A 37 -13.12 -32.87 2.24
N ALA A 38 -14.07 -33.03 3.16
CA ALA A 38 -14.68 -31.90 3.84
C ALA A 38 -13.66 -31.26 4.80
N ILE A 39 -13.56 -29.93 4.76
CA ILE A 39 -12.70 -29.16 5.66
C ILE A 39 -13.48 -28.84 6.92
N ASP A 40 -12.89 -29.12 8.08
CA ASP A 40 -13.39 -28.64 9.37
C ASP A 40 -12.98 -27.16 9.55
N PHE A 41 -13.85 -26.25 9.13
CA PHE A 41 -13.61 -24.81 9.34
C PHE A 41 -13.74 -24.40 10.82
N GLY A 42 -14.36 -25.23 11.66
CA GLY A 42 -14.33 -25.05 13.11
C GLY A 42 -12.92 -25.18 13.65
N ASP A 43 -12.22 -26.24 13.26
CA ASP A 43 -10.81 -26.45 13.60
C ASP A 43 -9.92 -25.36 12.99
N ALA A 44 -10.13 -24.99 11.73
CA ALA A 44 -9.36 -23.92 11.08
C ALA A 44 -9.41 -22.59 11.86
N VAL A 45 -10.62 -22.16 12.24
CA VAL A 45 -10.84 -20.94 13.01
C VAL A 45 -10.34 -21.09 14.44
N HIS A 46 -10.57 -22.25 15.06
CA HIS A 46 -10.08 -22.54 16.41
C HIS A 46 -8.56 -22.45 16.48
N HIS A 47 -7.84 -23.14 15.59
CA HIS A 47 -6.38 -23.13 15.52
C HIS A 47 -5.80 -21.74 15.26
N ALA A 48 -6.41 -20.96 14.35
CA ALA A 48 -6.01 -19.57 14.12
C ALA A 48 -6.10 -18.73 15.41
N ARG A 49 -7.17 -18.88 16.19
CA ARG A 49 -7.41 -18.11 17.42
C ARG A 49 -6.60 -18.60 18.61
N THR A 50 -6.40 -19.91 18.78
CA THR A 50 -5.75 -20.48 19.98
C THR A 50 -4.25 -20.72 19.82
N VAL A 51 -3.78 -20.86 18.58
CA VAL A 51 -2.34 -21.06 18.28
C VAL A 51 -1.77 -19.87 17.52
N GLY A 52 -2.39 -19.50 16.39
CA GLY A 52 -1.89 -18.44 15.50
C GLY A 52 -1.80 -17.08 16.19
N LEU A 53 -2.91 -16.59 16.72
CA LEU A 53 -3.01 -15.28 17.35
C LEU A 53 -2.05 -15.12 18.55
N PRO A 54 -2.03 -16.02 19.56
CA PRO A 54 -1.07 -15.90 20.66
C PRO A 54 0.39 -15.91 20.20
N ASN A 55 0.73 -16.72 19.20
CA ASN A 55 2.09 -16.77 18.68
C ASN A 55 2.49 -15.50 17.92
N LEU A 56 1.56 -14.88 17.18
CA LEU A 56 1.80 -13.61 16.51
C LEU A 56 1.94 -12.45 17.49
N LEU A 57 1.16 -12.45 18.58
CA LEU A 57 1.18 -11.39 19.59
C LEU A 57 2.35 -11.47 20.56
N LYS A 58 3.05 -12.62 20.63
CA LYS A 58 4.37 -12.71 21.29
C LYS A 58 5.44 -11.93 20.53
N LEU A 59 5.26 -11.76 19.22
CA LEU A 59 6.14 -10.94 18.40
C LEU A 59 5.69 -9.49 18.44
N ASP A 60 6.63 -8.57 18.23
CA ASP A 60 6.33 -7.17 17.98
C ASP A 60 6.32 -6.83 16.47
N PHE A 61 6.01 -5.59 16.11
CA PHE A 61 6.02 -5.18 14.69
C PHE A 61 7.39 -5.37 14.01
N GLN A 62 8.49 -5.16 14.73
CA GLN A 62 9.85 -5.24 14.19
C GLN A 62 10.22 -6.68 13.88
N GLU A 63 9.92 -7.60 14.79
CA GLU A 63 10.16 -9.03 14.60
C GLU A 63 9.30 -9.60 13.46
N ARG A 64 8.04 -9.17 13.35
CA ARG A 64 7.20 -9.54 12.21
C ARG A 64 7.74 -8.99 10.89
N ALA A 65 8.20 -7.75 10.85
CA ALA A 65 8.85 -7.17 9.68
C ALA A 65 10.11 -7.96 9.26
N GLN A 66 10.95 -8.38 10.22
CA GLN A 66 12.14 -9.19 9.93
C GLN A 66 11.78 -10.57 9.36
N ARG A 67 10.71 -11.20 9.85
CA ARG A 67 10.22 -12.48 9.31
C ARG A 67 9.69 -12.35 7.89
N LEU A 68 9.02 -11.24 7.55
CA LEU A 68 8.62 -10.98 6.16
C LEU A 68 9.83 -10.88 5.23
N LYS A 69 10.93 -10.23 5.66
CA LYS A 69 12.18 -10.18 4.91
C LYS A 69 12.79 -11.57 4.68
N ALA A 70 12.84 -12.37 5.75
CA ALA A 70 13.37 -13.73 5.69
C ALA A 70 12.54 -14.60 4.74
N LEU A 71 11.21 -14.48 4.80
CA LEU A 71 10.31 -15.22 3.93
C LEU A 71 10.46 -14.81 2.47
N ALA A 72 10.57 -13.52 2.18
CA ALA A 72 10.80 -13.01 0.84
C ALA A 72 12.09 -13.57 0.21
N LYS A 73 13.18 -13.61 0.99
CA LYS A 73 14.44 -14.21 0.57
C LYS A 73 14.28 -15.70 0.27
N TYR A 74 13.66 -16.45 1.19
CA TYR A 74 13.45 -17.88 1.03
C TYR A 74 12.63 -18.22 -0.23
N LEU A 75 11.53 -17.50 -0.48
CA LEU A 75 10.73 -17.69 -1.68
C LEU A 75 11.52 -17.34 -2.96
N GLY A 76 12.34 -16.30 -2.91
CA GLY A 76 13.23 -15.91 -4.01
C GLY A 76 14.28 -16.98 -4.36
N GLU A 77 14.82 -17.69 -3.37
CA GLU A 77 15.76 -18.81 -3.57
C GLU A 77 15.07 -20.03 -4.21
N HIS A 78 13.75 -20.16 -4.04
CA HIS A 78 12.95 -21.31 -4.45
C HIS A 78 12.00 -21.00 -5.61
N LYS A 79 12.24 -19.91 -6.36
CA LYS A 79 11.29 -19.42 -7.37
C LYS A 79 11.17 -20.26 -8.63
N GLU A 80 12.22 -20.99 -9.04
CA GLU A 80 12.22 -21.72 -10.33
C GLU A 80 11.18 -22.85 -10.37
N GLN A 81 10.92 -23.53 -9.26
CA GLN A 81 9.82 -24.51 -9.19
C GLN A 81 8.44 -23.83 -9.27
N LEU A 82 8.30 -22.61 -8.74
CA LEU A 82 7.06 -21.84 -8.86
C LEU A 82 6.84 -21.40 -10.31
N TYR A 83 7.90 -21.02 -11.03
CA TYR A 83 7.84 -20.75 -12.48
C TYR A 83 7.39 -21.96 -13.29
N ALA A 84 7.95 -23.14 -13.00
CA ALA A 84 7.56 -24.37 -13.69
C ALA A 84 6.06 -24.67 -13.51
N ILE A 85 5.53 -24.47 -12.31
CA ILE A 85 4.10 -24.65 -12.02
C ILE A 85 3.26 -23.53 -12.65
N SER A 86 3.73 -22.28 -12.59
CA SER A 86 3.05 -21.10 -13.11
C SER A 86 2.85 -21.15 -14.62
N ALA A 87 3.74 -21.82 -15.36
CA ALA A 87 3.58 -22.05 -16.80
C ALA A 87 2.21 -22.69 -17.14
N HIS A 88 1.71 -23.60 -16.30
CA HIS A 88 0.40 -24.22 -16.52
C HIS A 88 -0.78 -23.25 -16.40
N THR A 89 -0.58 -22.07 -15.79
CA THR A 89 -1.60 -21.01 -15.72
C THR A 89 -1.76 -20.26 -17.04
N GLY A 90 -0.94 -20.57 -18.05
CA GLY A 90 -0.93 -19.89 -19.34
C GLY A 90 -0.07 -18.63 -19.37
N ALA A 91 0.56 -18.26 -18.25
CA ALA A 91 1.42 -17.09 -18.15
C ALA A 91 2.75 -17.28 -18.89
N THR A 92 3.24 -16.21 -19.54
CA THR A 92 4.64 -16.18 -19.98
C THR A 92 5.57 -16.04 -18.78
N ARG A 93 6.88 -16.29 -18.95
CA ARG A 93 7.83 -16.08 -17.84
C ARG A 93 7.84 -14.64 -17.32
N ALA A 94 7.68 -13.64 -18.19
CA ALA A 94 7.56 -12.24 -17.79
C ALA A 94 6.27 -11.98 -16.99
N ASP A 95 5.16 -12.61 -17.38
CA ASP A 95 3.91 -12.51 -16.63
C ASP A 95 4.00 -13.22 -15.26
N SER A 96 4.63 -14.39 -15.20
CA SER A 96 4.89 -15.13 -13.97
C SER A 96 5.83 -14.37 -13.03
N TRP A 97 6.81 -13.62 -13.56
CA TRP A 97 7.69 -12.76 -12.76
C TRP A 97 6.88 -11.70 -11.99
N VAL A 98 5.83 -11.14 -12.59
CA VAL A 98 4.95 -10.18 -11.90
C VAL A 98 4.22 -10.83 -10.73
N ASP A 99 3.77 -12.09 -10.86
CA ASP A 99 3.08 -12.80 -9.78
C ASP A 99 4.04 -13.30 -8.68
N ILE A 100 5.16 -13.92 -9.06
CA ILE A 100 6.10 -14.57 -8.15
C ILE A 100 7.00 -13.53 -7.47
N GLU A 101 7.82 -12.81 -8.24
CA GLU A 101 8.71 -11.79 -7.73
C GLU A 101 7.98 -10.55 -7.27
N GLY A 102 6.85 -10.19 -7.89
CA GLY A 102 5.98 -9.15 -7.34
C GLY A 102 5.50 -9.51 -5.93
N GLY A 103 5.09 -10.77 -5.69
CA GLY A 103 4.72 -11.24 -4.35
C GLY A 103 5.87 -11.14 -3.34
N ALA A 104 7.06 -11.64 -3.70
CA ALA A 104 8.25 -11.53 -2.83
C ALA A 104 8.69 -10.07 -2.61
N GLY A 105 8.60 -9.23 -3.64
CA GLY A 105 8.87 -7.80 -3.59
C GLY A 105 7.93 -7.07 -2.63
N THR A 106 6.64 -7.44 -2.61
CA THR A 106 5.67 -6.92 -1.65
C THR A 106 6.05 -7.25 -0.21
N LEU A 107 6.50 -8.48 0.06
CA LEU A 107 7.01 -8.87 1.39
C LEU A 107 8.22 -8.01 1.81
N PHE A 108 9.18 -7.77 0.90
CA PHE A 108 10.31 -6.87 1.16
C PHE A 108 9.87 -5.43 1.43
N ALA A 109 8.92 -4.91 0.66
CA ALA A 109 8.41 -3.55 0.84
C ALA A 109 7.75 -3.39 2.21
N TYR A 110 6.87 -4.31 2.60
CA TYR A 110 6.23 -4.28 3.92
C TYR A 110 7.21 -4.53 5.07
N SER A 111 8.23 -5.36 4.87
CA SER A 111 9.33 -5.47 5.84
C SER A 111 10.02 -4.13 6.05
N SER A 112 10.39 -3.44 4.96
CA SER A 112 11.07 -2.14 5.03
C SER A 112 10.19 -1.07 5.69
N MET A 113 8.94 -0.91 5.23
CA MET A 113 7.99 0.05 5.82
C MET A 113 7.71 -0.29 7.28
N GLY A 114 7.46 -1.55 7.61
CA GLY A 114 7.24 -2.00 8.98
C GLY A 114 8.41 -1.67 9.90
N SER A 115 9.65 -1.92 9.46
CA SER A 115 10.84 -1.60 10.24
C SER A 115 11.15 -0.10 10.37
N ASN A 116 10.74 0.72 9.40
CA ASN A 116 11.05 2.15 9.40
C ASN A 116 9.94 3.01 10.03
N GLU A 117 8.68 2.58 9.95
CA GLU A 117 7.51 3.41 10.28
C GLU A 117 6.70 2.91 11.49
N LEU A 118 6.79 1.62 11.85
CA LEU A 118 6.06 1.08 13.00
C LEU A 118 6.93 1.11 14.27
N PRO A 119 6.34 1.29 15.46
CA PRO A 119 7.09 1.28 16.71
C PRO A 119 7.52 -0.15 17.09
N SER A 120 8.32 -0.27 18.15
CA SER A 120 8.46 -1.53 18.88
C SER A 120 7.19 -1.81 19.69
N GLY A 121 6.87 -3.08 19.93
CA GLY A 121 5.62 -3.50 20.56
C GLY A 121 4.49 -3.77 19.55
N ASN A 122 3.25 -3.80 20.04
CA ASN A 122 2.04 -4.14 19.27
C ASN A 122 0.99 -3.02 19.23
N LEU A 123 1.31 -1.84 19.76
CA LEU A 123 0.41 -0.69 19.81
C LEU A 123 1.00 0.44 18.98
N ILE A 124 0.16 1.12 18.19
CA ILE A 124 0.54 2.35 17.48
C ILE A 124 -0.19 3.51 18.14
N HIS A 125 0.53 4.56 18.52
CA HIS A 125 -0.06 5.84 18.89
C HIS A 125 -0.33 6.67 17.62
N GLU A 126 -1.60 6.99 17.37
CA GLU A 126 -2.01 7.88 16.28
C GLU A 126 -2.19 9.30 16.81
N GLY A 127 -1.07 9.92 17.16
CA GLY A 127 -1.01 11.28 17.65
C GLY A 127 -1.26 12.35 16.56
N PRO A 128 -1.22 13.64 16.94
CA PRO A 128 -0.91 14.13 18.28
C PRO A 128 -2.06 13.88 19.27
N ALA A 129 -1.73 13.88 20.56
CA ALA A 129 -2.75 13.93 21.60
C ALA A 129 -3.29 15.35 21.80
N PHE A 130 -4.53 15.44 22.27
CA PHE A 130 -5.30 16.67 22.40
C PHE A 130 -5.54 17.01 23.87
N PRO A 131 -5.23 18.24 24.32
CA PRO A 131 -5.68 18.71 25.62
C PRO A 131 -7.20 18.88 25.61
N LEU A 132 -7.90 18.23 26.54
CA LEU A 132 -9.35 18.30 26.67
C LEU A 132 -9.79 19.06 27.94
N GLY A 133 -8.87 19.29 28.88
CA GLY A 133 -9.12 20.05 30.11
C GLY A 133 -8.32 21.36 30.17
N LYS A 134 -8.95 22.44 30.62
CA LYS A 134 -8.31 23.77 30.78
C LYS A 134 -7.09 23.76 31.72
N LYS A 135 -7.08 22.87 32.71
CA LYS A 135 -5.98 22.71 33.67
C LYS A 135 -4.86 21.76 33.19
N GLY A 136 -4.96 21.22 31.98
CA GLY A 136 -3.98 20.28 31.42
C GLY A 136 -4.02 18.84 31.98
N GLY A 137 -4.88 18.54 32.96
CA GLY A 137 -4.96 17.23 33.60
C GLY A 137 -5.80 16.17 32.86
N PHE A 138 -6.39 16.52 31.71
CA PHE A 138 -7.24 15.63 30.91
C PHE A 138 -6.93 15.80 29.43
N ALA A 139 -6.67 14.70 28.74
CA ALA A 139 -6.32 14.66 27.34
C ALA A 139 -6.99 13.47 26.63
N GLY A 140 -7.01 13.51 25.31
CA GLY A 140 -7.48 12.43 24.45
C GLY A 140 -6.52 12.17 23.30
N THR A 141 -6.42 10.93 22.84
CA THR A 141 -5.65 10.54 21.66
C THR A 141 -6.27 9.31 20.99
N HIS A 142 -5.68 8.84 19.90
CA HIS A 142 -6.05 7.58 19.28
C HIS A 142 -4.90 6.57 19.38
N ILE A 143 -5.25 5.31 19.62
CA ILE A 143 -4.33 4.18 19.53
C ILE A 143 -4.88 3.17 18.53
N LEU A 144 -3.98 2.39 17.92
CA LEU A 144 -4.32 1.18 17.18
C LEU A 144 -3.75 -0.01 17.92
N VAL A 145 -4.57 -1.05 18.10
CA VAL A 145 -4.18 -2.33 18.68
C VAL A 145 -4.53 -3.48 17.73
N PRO A 146 -3.90 -4.67 17.85
CA PRO A 146 -4.28 -5.83 17.05
C PRO A 146 -5.75 -6.17 17.32
N ARG A 147 -6.52 -6.47 16.27
CA ARG A 147 -7.97 -6.73 16.39
C ARG A 147 -8.30 -7.94 17.26
N GLY A 148 -7.40 -8.91 17.35
CA GLY A 148 -7.62 -10.17 18.06
C GLY A 148 -8.48 -11.19 17.29
N GLY A 149 -8.79 -10.94 16.02
CA GLY A 149 -9.48 -11.86 15.13
C GLY A 149 -8.58 -12.44 14.04
N ILE A 150 -9.20 -13.07 13.05
CA ILE A 150 -8.54 -13.71 11.90
C ILE A 150 -8.80 -12.91 10.61
N ALA A 151 -7.88 -13.01 9.64
CA ALA A 151 -8.06 -12.44 8.32
C ALA A 151 -8.37 -13.56 7.30
N VAL A 152 -9.54 -13.52 6.67
CA VAL A 152 -9.92 -14.45 5.61
C VAL A 152 -9.70 -13.77 4.26
N HIS A 153 -8.81 -14.34 3.45
CA HIS A 153 -8.47 -13.82 2.13
C HIS A 153 -9.06 -14.74 1.05
N ILE A 154 -10.11 -14.29 0.36
CA ILE A 154 -10.72 -14.99 -0.78
C ILE A 154 -10.16 -14.35 -2.06
N ASN A 155 -9.29 -15.07 -2.75
CA ASN A 155 -8.49 -14.54 -3.86
C ASN A 155 -9.00 -14.97 -5.24
N ALA A 156 -8.74 -14.12 -6.24
CA ALA A 156 -9.00 -14.39 -7.64
C ALA A 156 -7.94 -15.31 -8.28
N PHE A 157 -8.17 -15.70 -9.53
CA PHE A 157 -7.34 -16.65 -10.26
C PHE A 157 -6.10 -16.05 -10.93
N ASN A 158 -6.08 -14.73 -11.11
CA ASN A 158 -5.12 -14.02 -11.95
C ASN A 158 -3.71 -13.95 -11.35
N PHE A 159 -3.62 -13.75 -10.03
CA PHE A 159 -2.36 -13.64 -9.28
C PHE A 159 -2.34 -14.57 -8.05
N PRO A 160 -2.12 -15.88 -8.25
CA PRO A 160 -2.18 -16.87 -7.17
C PRO A 160 -1.16 -16.67 -6.05
N ILE A 161 -0.01 -16.06 -6.34
CA ILE A 161 1.04 -15.78 -5.34
C ILE A 161 0.93 -14.34 -4.86
N TRP A 162 1.01 -13.37 -5.77
CA TRP A 162 1.00 -11.96 -5.40
C TRP A 162 -0.27 -11.60 -4.64
N GLY A 163 -1.45 -12.02 -5.12
CA GLY A 163 -2.73 -11.68 -4.49
C GLY A 163 -2.88 -12.21 -3.06
N LEU A 164 -2.26 -13.36 -2.73
CA LEU A 164 -2.26 -13.84 -1.35
C LEU A 164 -1.21 -13.08 -0.52
N LEU A 165 0.00 -12.89 -1.05
CA LEU A 165 1.11 -12.27 -0.31
C LEU A 165 0.91 -10.77 -0.06
N GLU A 166 0.25 -10.05 -0.96
CA GLU A 166 -0.03 -8.63 -0.80
C GLU A 166 -1.06 -8.33 0.31
N LYS A 167 -1.93 -9.29 0.60
CA LYS A 167 -2.88 -9.24 1.73
C LYS A 167 -2.29 -9.83 3.00
N PHE A 168 -1.52 -10.92 2.86
CA PHE A 168 -0.86 -11.57 4.00
C PHE A 168 0.16 -10.64 4.68
N ALA A 169 1.00 -9.93 3.92
CA ALA A 169 2.01 -9.05 4.51
C ALA A 169 1.45 -8.02 5.51
N PRO A 170 0.46 -7.18 5.15
CA PRO A 170 -0.13 -6.24 6.09
C PRO A 170 -0.91 -6.93 7.23
N SER A 171 -1.62 -8.03 6.98
CA SER A 171 -2.30 -8.82 8.03
C SER A 171 -1.32 -9.37 9.05
N PHE A 172 -0.21 -9.93 8.59
CA PHE A 172 0.85 -10.45 9.43
C PHE A 172 1.47 -9.33 10.26
N LEU A 173 1.81 -8.18 9.66
CA LEU A 173 2.29 -7.01 10.43
C LEU A 173 1.28 -6.56 11.48
N ALA A 174 -0.02 -6.53 11.17
CA ALA A 174 -1.10 -6.19 12.10
C ALA A 174 -1.33 -7.24 13.21
N GLY A 175 -0.64 -8.38 13.16
CA GLY A 175 -0.76 -9.46 14.14
C GLY A 175 -2.00 -10.34 13.94
N MET A 176 -2.50 -10.46 12.70
CA MET A 176 -3.66 -11.27 12.37
C MET A 176 -3.27 -12.60 11.69
N PRO A 177 -3.69 -13.77 12.23
CA PRO A 177 -3.54 -15.04 11.53
C PRO A 177 -4.46 -15.07 10.30
N CYS A 178 -3.99 -15.67 9.22
CA CYS A 178 -4.63 -15.62 7.91
C CYS A 178 -5.16 -17.00 7.47
N ILE A 179 -6.33 -17.02 6.83
CA ILE A 179 -6.86 -18.16 6.08
C ILE A 179 -6.99 -17.73 4.62
N GLY A 180 -6.12 -18.25 3.76
CA GLY A 180 -6.14 -17.99 2.32
C GLY A 180 -6.99 -19.01 1.57
N LYS A 181 -7.89 -18.53 0.70
CA LYS A 181 -8.69 -19.33 -0.21
C LYS A 181 -8.45 -18.83 -1.64
N PRO A 182 -7.56 -19.49 -2.42
CA PRO A 182 -7.38 -19.16 -3.84
C PRO A 182 -8.59 -19.54 -4.69
N ALA A 183 -8.68 -18.98 -5.89
CA ALA A 183 -9.57 -19.50 -6.92
C ALA A 183 -9.09 -20.89 -7.38
N SER A 184 -10.02 -21.82 -7.58
CA SER A 184 -9.69 -23.23 -7.82
C SER A 184 -8.84 -23.44 -9.07
N SER A 185 -9.08 -22.66 -10.14
CA SER A 185 -8.45 -22.81 -11.46
C SER A 185 -6.92 -22.72 -11.44
N THR A 186 -6.35 -21.94 -10.52
CA THR A 186 -4.91 -21.70 -10.41
C THR A 186 -4.36 -21.98 -9.01
N SER A 187 -5.17 -22.62 -8.15
CA SER A 187 -4.87 -22.91 -6.75
C SER A 187 -3.62 -23.78 -6.51
N TYR A 188 -3.21 -24.57 -7.51
CA TYR A 188 -1.97 -25.36 -7.45
C TYR A 188 -0.72 -24.51 -7.27
N LEU A 189 -0.70 -23.28 -7.79
CA LEU A 189 0.44 -22.37 -7.63
C LEU A 189 0.48 -21.77 -6.21
N THR A 190 -0.69 -21.39 -5.68
CA THR A 190 -0.81 -20.92 -4.28
C THR A 190 -0.44 -22.04 -3.30
N GLU A 191 -0.88 -23.28 -3.52
CA GLU A 191 -0.52 -24.41 -2.66
C GLU A 191 0.99 -24.64 -2.65
N ALA A 192 1.62 -24.64 -3.84
CA ALA A 192 3.06 -24.81 -3.94
C ALA A 192 3.82 -23.72 -3.17
N MET A 193 3.37 -22.47 -3.24
CA MET A 193 3.94 -21.38 -2.46
C MET A 193 3.73 -21.58 -0.94
N VAL A 194 2.52 -21.95 -0.49
CA VAL A 194 2.23 -22.18 0.93
C VAL A 194 3.04 -23.35 1.50
N ARG A 195 3.32 -24.40 0.71
CA ARG A 195 4.26 -25.47 1.10
C ARG A 195 5.65 -24.93 1.38
N LEU A 196 6.16 -24.02 0.54
CA LEU A 196 7.45 -23.39 0.78
C LEU A 196 7.44 -22.51 2.03
N VAL A 197 6.34 -21.76 2.24
CA VAL A 197 6.17 -20.97 3.46
C VAL A 197 6.23 -21.87 4.70
N GLU A 198 5.55 -23.02 4.70
CA GLU A 198 5.55 -23.96 5.81
C GLU A 198 6.91 -24.63 6.03
N GLN A 199 7.53 -25.14 4.96
CA GLN A 199 8.87 -25.76 4.99
C GLN A 199 9.95 -24.81 5.49
N SER A 200 9.78 -23.49 5.30
CA SER A 200 10.75 -22.51 5.75
C SER A 200 10.89 -22.44 7.28
N GLY A 201 9.86 -22.82 8.05
CA GLY A 201 9.82 -22.64 9.50
C GLY A 201 9.92 -21.17 9.97
N ILE A 202 9.82 -20.21 9.05
CA ILE A 202 10.00 -18.78 9.34
C ILE A 202 8.78 -18.19 10.04
N LEU A 203 7.58 -18.65 9.71
CA LEU A 203 6.35 -18.16 10.32
C LEU A 203 6.03 -18.94 11.60
N PRO A 204 5.55 -18.29 12.67
CA PRO A 204 4.99 -19.01 13.81
C PRO A 204 3.81 -19.91 13.38
N ALA A 205 3.64 -21.04 14.05
CA ALA A 205 2.52 -21.95 13.81
C ALA A 205 1.17 -21.21 13.91
N GLY A 206 0.27 -21.50 12.97
CA GLY A 206 -1.05 -20.88 12.86
C GLY A 206 -1.09 -19.50 12.17
N SER A 207 0.04 -18.99 11.67
CA SER A 207 0.07 -17.68 10.98
C SER A 207 -0.66 -17.66 9.64
N LEU A 208 -0.55 -18.75 8.87
CA LEU A 208 -1.17 -18.88 7.55
C LEU A 208 -1.74 -20.29 7.38
N GLN A 209 -3.00 -20.36 6.96
CA GLN A 209 -3.70 -21.58 6.57
C GLN A 209 -4.20 -21.46 5.12
N LEU A 210 -4.45 -22.60 4.46
CA LEU A 210 -4.83 -22.67 3.06
C LEU A 210 -6.06 -23.55 2.86
N VAL A 211 -7.02 -23.05 2.08
CA VAL A 211 -8.25 -23.74 1.71
C VAL A 211 -8.27 -23.97 0.21
N ILE A 212 -8.15 -25.23 -0.22
CA ILE A 212 -8.41 -25.65 -1.60
C ILE A 212 -9.87 -26.09 -1.69
N GLY A 213 -10.68 -25.41 -2.50
CA GLY A 213 -12.09 -25.75 -2.72
C GLY A 213 -13.07 -24.65 -2.30
N SER A 214 -14.25 -25.03 -1.81
CA SER A 214 -15.30 -24.08 -1.36
C SER A 214 -14.97 -23.47 0.01
N THR A 215 -15.58 -22.33 0.34
CA THR A 215 -15.52 -21.74 1.69
C THR A 215 -16.44 -22.45 2.68
N GLY A 216 -17.36 -23.32 2.25
CA GLY A 216 -18.28 -24.04 3.13
C GLY A 216 -18.96 -23.13 4.15
N ASP A 217 -18.90 -23.50 5.42
CA ASP A 217 -19.44 -22.73 6.56
C ASP A 217 -18.39 -21.83 7.23
N LEU A 218 -17.25 -21.56 6.58
CA LEU A 218 -16.18 -20.70 7.13
C LEU A 218 -16.71 -19.32 7.56
N LEU A 219 -17.54 -18.70 6.71
CA LEU A 219 -18.09 -17.37 6.99
C LEU A 219 -19.10 -17.39 8.14
N ASP A 220 -19.78 -18.51 8.40
CA ASP A 220 -20.70 -18.67 9.53
C ASP A 220 -19.98 -18.74 10.89
N ARG A 221 -18.67 -19.02 10.87
CA ARG A 221 -17.84 -19.20 12.08
C ARG A 221 -17.06 -17.95 12.50
N LEU A 222 -17.15 -16.90 11.70
CA LEU A 222 -16.49 -15.63 11.97
C LEU A 222 -17.24 -14.79 13.02
N ASN A 223 -16.53 -13.86 13.66
CA ASN A 223 -17.05 -12.92 14.64
C ASN A 223 -16.63 -11.47 14.31
N GLY A 224 -17.08 -10.49 15.11
CA GLY A 224 -16.85 -9.06 14.85
C GLY A 224 -15.39 -8.58 14.94
N GLN A 225 -14.44 -9.43 15.37
CA GLN A 225 -13.01 -9.11 15.35
C GLN A 225 -12.31 -9.56 14.05
N ASP A 226 -12.94 -10.45 13.30
CA ASP A 226 -12.41 -11.00 12.06
C ASP A 226 -12.54 -10.00 10.91
N VAL A 227 -11.82 -10.23 9.81
CA VAL A 227 -11.90 -9.44 8.58
C VAL A 227 -11.99 -10.38 7.39
N VAL A 228 -12.84 -10.03 6.41
CA VAL A 228 -12.92 -10.74 5.13
C VAL A 228 -12.45 -9.80 4.03
N THR A 229 -11.48 -10.24 3.23
CA THR A 229 -11.06 -9.54 2.02
C THR A 229 -11.33 -10.42 0.82
N PHE A 230 -12.02 -9.88 -0.18
CA PHE A 230 -12.41 -10.58 -1.38
C PHE A 230 -11.82 -9.90 -2.62
N THR A 231 -11.24 -10.68 -3.53
CA THR A 231 -10.95 -10.26 -4.91
C THR A 231 -11.64 -11.23 -5.87
N GLY A 232 -12.42 -10.71 -6.81
CA GLY A 232 -13.11 -11.50 -7.83
C GLY A 232 -14.25 -10.72 -8.49
N SER A 233 -15.29 -11.40 -8.97
CA SER A 233 -16.37 -10.72 -9.67
C SER A 233 -17.24 -9.85 -8.76
N ALA A 234 -17.83 -8.79 -9.32
CA ALA A 234 -18.73 -7.89 -8.59
C ALA A 234 -19.95 -8.63 -8.01
N ASP A 235 -20.52 -9.59 -8.74
CA ASP A 235 -21.66 -10.39 -8.30
C ASP A 235 -21.33 -11.26 -7.09
N THR A 236 -20.15 -11.89 -7.10
CA THR A 236 -19.69 -12.71 -5.97
C THR A 236 -19.41 -11.82 -4.75
N ALA A 237 -18.78 -10.65 -4.96
CA ALA A 237 -18.57 -9.68 -3.89
C ALA A 237 -19.89 -9.23 -3.27
N ALA A 238 -20.92 -8.95 -4.09
CA ALA A 238 -22.24 -8.55 -3.62
C ALA A 238 -22.90 -9.66 -2.79
N MET A 239 -22.87 -10.90 -3.27
CA MET A 239 -23.38 -12.07 -2.54
C MET A 239 -22.69 -12.26 -1.18
N LEU A 240 -21.35 -12.18 -1.14
CA LEU A 240 -20.59 -12.37 0.10
C LEU A 240 -20.79 -11.21 1.09
N ARG A 241 -20.91 -9.97 0.59
CA ARG A 241 -21.14 -8.78 1.43
C ARG A 241 -22.43 -8.86 2.23
N VAL A 242 -23.48 -9.48 1.66
CA VAL A 242 -24.79 -9.63 2.31
C VAL A 242 -24.92 -10.93 3.10
N HIS A 243 -23.83 -11.69 3.27
CA HIS A 243 -23.85 -12.93 4.03
C HIS A 243 -24.39 -12.69 5.46
N PRO A 244 -25.37 -13.48 5.96
CA PRO A 244 -26.05 -13.20 7.23
C PRO A 244 -25.10 -12.99 8.41
N ASN A 245 -24.05 -13.81 8.53
CA ASN A 245 -23.08 -13.68 9.60
C ASN A 245 -22.21 -12.41 9.50
N VAL A 246 -21.81 -12.04 8.27
CA VAL A 246 -21.02 -10.82 8.00
C VAL A 246 -21.80 -9.58 8.41
N VAL A 247 -23.08 -9.51 8.00
CA VAL A 247 -23.98 -8.39 8.32
C VAL A 247 -24.29 -8.38 9.83
N LYS A 248 -24.70 -9.51 10.40
CA LYS A 248 -25.10 -9.63 11.81
C LYS A 248 -23.99 -9.20 12.77
N HIS A 249 -22.75 -9.57 12.48
CA HIS A 249 -21.60 -9.26 13.34
C HIS A 249 -20.83 -8.01 12.90
N SER A 250 -21.30 -7.30 11.87
CA SER A 250 -20.64 -6.12 11.30
C SER A 250 -19.17 -6.38 10.99
N ILE A 251 -18.89 -7.55 10.42
CA ILE A 251 -17.54 -7.99 10.07
C ILE A 251 -17.05 -7.11 8.91
N PRO A 252 -15.89 -6.44 9.04
CA PRO A 252 -15.32 -5.69 7.93
C PRO A 252 -15.15 -6.58 6.69
N PHE A 253 -15.78 -6.16 5.60
CA PHE A 253 -15.73 -6.83 4.30
C PHE A 253 -15.09 -5.89 3.27
N ASN A 254 -13.83 -6.15 2.92
CA ASN A 254 -13.12 -5.45 1.87
C ASN A 254 -13.35 -6.18 0.54
N ALA A 255 -13.75 -5.45 -0.51
CA ALA A 255 -13.92 -6.02 -1.83
C ALA A 255 -13.10 -5.25 -2.85
N GLU A 256 -12.35 -6.00 -3.64
CA GLU A 256 -11.83 -5.61 -4.94
C GLU A 256 -12.60 -6.39 -6.00
N ALA A 257 -13.24 -5.67 -6.91
CA ALA A 257 -14.11 -6.26 -7.93
C ALA A 257 -13.73 -5.81 -9.35
N ASP A 258 -14.50 -6.30 -10.32
CA ASP A 258 -14.43 -5.93 -11.74
C ASP A 258 -14.31 -4.41 -11.94
N SER A 259 -13.54 -3.99 -12.94
CA SER A 259 -13.10 -2.60 -13.09
C SER A 259 -12.84 -2.24 -14.54
N LEU A 260 -13.64 -1.31 -15.07
CA LEU A 260 -13.46 -0.76 -16.41
C LEU A 260 -12.45 0.39 -16.42
N ASN A 261 -11.17 0.06 -16.16
CA ASN A 261 -10.09 1.04 -16.13
C ASN A 261 -9.96 1.79 -17.45
N CYS A 262 -9.65 3.08 -17.36
CA CYS A 262 -9.50 3.94 -18.52
C CYS A 262 -8.06 4.39 -18.76
N ALA A 263 -7.75 4.70 -20.01
CA ALA A 263 -6.62 5.53 -20.39
C ALA A 263 -7.13 6.66 -21.28
N ILE A 264 -6.76 7.90 -20.97
CA ILE A 264 -7.20 9.11 -21.67
C ILE A 264 -5.98 9.71 -22.37
N LEU A 265 -6.07 9.88 -23.68
CA LEU A 265 -5.14 10.72 -24.43
C LEU A 265 -5.64 12.17 -24.36
N ALA A 266 -4.83 13.07 -23.82
CA ALA A 266 -5.20 14.47 -23.69
C ALA A 266 -5.19 15.20 -25.06
N PRO A 267 -5.96 16.30 -25.22
CA PRO A 267 -6.13 16.97 -26.51
C PRO A 267 -4.90 17.75 -26.97
N ASP A 268 -3.92 18.00 -26.08
CA ASP A 268 -2.64 18.63 -26.40
C ASP A 268 -1.65 17.70 -27.10
N VAL A 269 -1.93 16.39 -27.11
CA VAL A 269 -1.05 15.36 -27.67
C VAL A 269 -1.44 15.06 -29.12
N THR A 270 -0.48 15.22 -30.02
CA THR A 270 -0.62 14.99 -31.47
C THR A 270 0.17 13.76 -31.91
N PRO A 271 -0.10 13.18 -33.11
CA PRO A 271 0.62 12.00 -33.61
C PRO A 271 2.14 12.13 -33.72
N ASP A 272 2.67 13.36 -33.74
CA ASP A 272 4.10 13.66 -33.81
C ASP A 272 4.78 13.72 -32.42
N ASP A 273 3.98 13.72 -31.34
CA ASP A 273 4.48 13.73 -29.98
C ASP A 273 4.81 12.32 -29.47
N GLU A 274 5.86 12.23 -28.66
CA GLU A 274 6.26 10.97 -28.00
C GLU A 274 5.13 10.43 -27.10
N GLU A 275 4.39 11.31 -26.45
CA GLU A 275 3.23 11.00 -25.62
C GLU A 275 2.16 10.19 -26.37
N PHE A 276 2.00 10.40 -27.68
CA PHE A 276 1.08 9.62 -28.49
C PHE A 276 1.53 8.15 -28.59
N ASP A 277 2.81 7.93 -28.86
CA ASP A 277 3.39 6.59 -28.93
C ASP A 277 3.43 5.91 -27.57
N LEU A 278 3.63 6.68 -26.49
CA LEU A 278 3.51 6.19 -25.11
C LEU A 278 2.09 5.70 -24.81
N PHE A 279 1.06 6.46 -25.18
CA PHE A 279 -0.33 6.04 -25.03
C PHE A 279 -0.61 4.72 -25.77
N VAL A 280 -0.24 4.63 -27.04
CA VAL A 280 -0.41 3.41 -27.86
C VAL A 280 0.34 2.23 -27.24
N LYS A 281 1.59 2.45 -26.81
CA LYS A 281 2.42 1.43 -26.15
C LYS A 281 1.78 0.92 -24.86
N GLU A 282 1.26 1.84 -24.04
CA GLU A 282 0.66 1.54 -22.75
C GLU A 282 -0.63 0.72 -22.91
N VAL A 283 -1.54 1.17 -23.77
CA VAL A 283 -2.80 0.46 -24.06
C VAL A 283 -2.51 -0.95 -24.57
N ALA A 284 -1.63 -1.10 -25.57
CA ALA A 284 -1.28 -2.41 -26.10
C ALA A 284 -0.58 -3.31 -25.06
N ARG A 285 0.29 -2.75 -24.21
CA ARG A 285 0.94 -3.51 -23.14
C ARG A 285 -0.08 -4.03 -22.15
N GLU A 286 -0.99 -3.20 -21.65
CA GLU A 286 -1.99 -3.63 -20.68
C GLU A 286 -3.05 -4.59 -21.25
N MET A 287 -3.29 -4.56 -22.57
CA MET A 287 -4.08 -5.61 -23.23
C MET A 287 -3.37 -6.97 -23.28
N THR A 288 -2.03 -7.00 -23.30
CA THR A 288 -1.27 -8.22 -23.63
C THR A 288 -0.59 -8.87 -22.42
N VAL A 289 -0.15 -8.09 -21.44
CA VAL A 289 0.44 -8.64 -20.20
C VAL A 289 -0.60 -9.47 -19.47
N LYS A 290 -0.24 -10.70 -19.11
CA LYS A 290 -1.11 -11.73 -18.52
C LYS A 290 -2.36 -12.02 -19.39
N ALA A 291 -2.25 -11.84 -20.70
CA ALA A 291 -3.39 -11.88 -21.64
C ALA A 291 -4.56 -10.97 -21.18
N GLY A 292 -4.24 -9.80 -20.62
CA GLY A 292 -5.21 -8.82 -20.13
C GLY A 292 -5.98 -9.26 -18.89
N GLN A 293 -5.61 -10.35 -18.22
CA GLN A 293 -6.28 -10.85 -17.00
C GLN A 293 -5.81 -10.13 -15.73
N LYS A 294 -5.76 -8.81 -15.79
CA LYS A 294 -5.39 -7.96 -14.66
C LYS A 294 -6.60 -7.12 -14.30
N CYS A 295 -6.94 -7.05 -13.02
CA CYS A 295 -7.96 -6.13 -12.51
C CYS A 295 -7.65 -4.67 -12.86
N THR A 296 -6.37 -4.36 -13.06
CA THR A 296 -5.86 -3.05 -13.49
C THR A 296 -5.69 -2.91 -15.00
N ALA A 297 -6.07 -3.87 -15.86
CA ALA A 297 -5.86 -3.72 -17.31
C ALA A 297 -6.74 -2.60 -17.91
N ILE A 298 -6.23 -1.89 -18.93
CA ILE A 298 -6.97 -0.81 -19.62
C ILE A 298 -8.09 -1.43 -20.49
N ARG A 299 -9.35 -1.19 -20.11
CA ARG A 299 -10.54 -1.67 -20.82
C ARG A 299 -11.14 -0.62 -21.76
N ARG A 300 -10.90 0.67 -21.47
CA ARG A 300 -11.46 1.80 -22.20
C ARG A 300 -10.35 2.79 -22.55
N ALA A 301 -10.07 2.96 -23.83
CA ALA A 301 -9.09 3.93 -24.33
C ALA A 301 -9.84 5.14 -24.91
N ILE A 302 -9.82 6.25 -24.18
CA ILE A 302 -10.56 7.50 -24.46
C ILE A 302 -9.64 8.45 -25.24
N VAL A 303 -10.01 8.79 -26.47
CA VAL A 303 -9.13 9.45 -27.46
C VAL A 303 -9.83 10.65 -28.09
N PRO A 304 -9.16 11.79 -28.32
CA PRO A 304 -9.74 12.91 -29.04
C PRO A 304 -10.25 12.45 -30.41
N ARG A 305 -11.45 12.86 -30.80
CA ARG A 305 -12.10 12.40 -32.04
C ARG A 305 -11.20 12.53 -33.28
N GLN A 306 -10.47 13.63 -33.41
CA GLN A 306 -9.54 13.90 -34.52
C GLN A 306 -8.33 12.95 -34.60
N HIS A 307 -8.02 12.21 -33.54
CA HIS A 307 -6.87 11.30 -33.46
C HIS A 307 -7.26 9.82 -33.38
N LEU A 308 -8.56 9.53 -33.42
CA LEU A 308 -9.10 8.18 -33.26
C LEU A 308 -8.55 7.19 -34.28
N ASP A 309 -8.56 7.54 -35.56
CA ASP A 309 -8.07 6.67 -36.64
C ASP A 309 -6.56 6.43 -36.54
N ALA A 310 -5.80 7.47 -36.21
CA ALA A 310 -4.35 7.37 -36.04
C ALA A 310 -3.98 6.44 -34.86
N VAL A 311 -4.70 6.54 -33.74
CA VAL A 311 -4.52 5.64 -32.60
C VAL A 311 -4.92 4.20 -32.98
N ALA A 312 -6.07 4.04 -33.65
CA ALA A 312 -6.57 2.73 -34.07
C ALA A 312 -5.57 1.99 -34.97
N GLU A 313 -5.02 2.67 -35.98
CA GLU A 313 -4.04 2.08 -36.91
C GLU A 313 -2.72 1.75 -36.22
N LYS A 314 -2.19 2.64 -35.35
CA LYS A 314 -0.96 2.33 -34.59
C LYS A 314 -1.16 1.17 -33.61
N LEU A 315 -2.30 1.10 -32.92
CA LEU A 315 -2.62 -0.02 -32.02
C LEU A 315 -2.76 -1.33 -32.81
N LYS A 316 -3.48 -1.32 -33.93
CA LYS A 316 -3.62 -2.48 -34.81
C LYS A 316 -2.26 -3.00 -35.30
N ALA A 317 -1.41 -2.12 -35.79
CA ALA A 317 -0.06 -2.46 -36.24
C ALA A 317 0.81 -3.03 -35.12
N ARG A 318 0.64 -2.54 -33.88
CA ARG A 318 1.37 -3.04 -32.70
C ARG A 318 0.84 -4.40 -32.24
N LEU A 319 -0.47 -4.56 -32.14
CA LEU A 319 -1.13 -5.80 -31.71
C LEU A 319 -0.91 -6.93 -32.72
N ALA A 320 -0.83 -6.64 -34.02
CA ALA A 320 -0.51 -7.62 -35.07
C ALA A 320 0.88 -8.28 -34.90
N LYS A 321 1.80 -7.64 -34.16
CA LYS A 321 3.14 -8.19 -33.86
C LYS A 321 3.17 -9.06 -32.61
N VAL A 322 2.05 -9.18 -31.89
CA VAL A 322 1.98 -9.97 -30.65
C VAL A 322 1.76 -11.43 -31.02
N VAL A 323 2.81 -12.22 -30.89
CA VAL A 323 2.74 -13.67 -31.07
C VAL A 323 2.09 -14.31 -29.83
N VAL A 324 0.98 -15.00 -30.05
CA VAL A 324 0.21 -15.72 -29.04
C VAL A 324 0.53 -17.21 -29.12
N GLY A 325 0.80 -17.85 -27.99
CA GLY A 325 1.13 -19.28 -28.02
C GLY A 325 1.68 -19.83 -26.72
N ASP A 326 2.23 -21.04 -26.80
CA ASP A 326 2.95 -21.68 -25.70
C ASP A 326 4.16 -20.81 -25.28
N PRO A 327 4.21 -20.35 -24.02
CA PRO A 327 5.34 -19.60 -23.47
C PRO A 327 6.73 -20.23 -23.63
N SER A 328 6.81 -21.56 -23.87
CA SER A 328 8.08 -22.25 -24.10
C SER A 328 8.69 -21.97 -25.48
N VAL A 329 7.89 -21.50 -26.44
CA VAL A 329 8.31 -21.22 -27.82
C VAL A 329 8.96 -19.84 -27.91
N GLU A 330 10.13 -19.77 -28.53
CA GLU A 330 10.85 -18.52 -28.76
C GLU A 330 9.99 -17.51 -29.55
N GLY A 331 9.98 -16.26 -29.11
CA GLY A 331 9.25 -15.17 -29.76
C GLY A 331 7.81 -15.00 -29.29
N VAL A 332 7.21 -15.96 -28.57
CA VAL A 332 5.89 -15.78 -27.95
C VAL A 332 5.92 -14.64 -26.94
N LYS A 333 4.95 -13.72 -27.05
CA LYS A 333 4.83 -12.54 -26.18
C LYS A 333 3.58 -12.55 -25.32
N MET A 334 2.55 -13.30 -25.69
CA MET A 334 1.33 -13.46 -24.92
C MET A 334 0.96 -14.94 -24.81
N GLY A 335 0.68 -15.38 -23.59
CA GLY A 335 0.23 -16.75 -23.33
C GLY A 335 -1.29 -16.92 -23.38
N ALA A 336 -1.81 -17.90 -22.65
CA ALA A 336 -3.23 -18.23 -22.60
C ALA A 336 -3.99 -17.51 -21.48
N LEU A 337 -5.33 -17.50 -21.58
CA LEU A 337 -6.20 -17.22 -20.45
C LEU A 337 -6.11 -18.35 -19.41
N ALA A 338 -6.48 -18.09 -18.16
CA ALA A 338 -6.25 -19.00 -17.03
C ALA A 338 -7.02 -20.32 -17.13
N SER A 339 -8.12 -20.36 -17.91
CA SER A 339 -8.92 -21.57 -18.12
C SER A 339 -9.84 -21.45 -19.34
N HIS A 340 -10.37 -22.57 -19.81
CA HIS A 340 -11.40 -22.61 -20.86
C HIS A 340 -12.70 -21.93 -20.43
N ALA A 341 -13.07 -22.02 -19.14
CA ALA A 341 -14.22 -21.30 -18.62
C ALA A 341 -14.03 -19.77 -18.75
N GLN A 342 -12.81 -19.29 -18.46
CA GLN A 342 -12.46 -17.89 -18.65
C GLN A 342 -12.46 -17.49 -20.14
N GLN A 343 -11.95 -18.35 -21.02
CA GLN A 343 -11.99 -18.12 -22.46
C GLN A 343 -13.42 -18.00 -22.99
N ALA A 344 -14.34 -18.86 -22.52
CA ALA A 344 -15.75 -18.80 -22.88
C ALA A 344 -16.42 -17.52 -22.36
N ASP A 345 -16.19 -17.13 -21.11
CA ASP A 345 -16.72 -15.88 -20.56
C ASP A 345 -16.20 -14.67 -21.35
N VAL A 346 -14.90 -14.58 -21.62
CA VAL A 346 -14.34 -13.48 -22.45
C VAL A 346 -14.99 -13.44 -23.83
N ALA A 347 -15.20 -14.59 -24.48
CA ALA A 347 -15.86 -14.65 -25.78
C ALA A 347 -17.32 -14.15 -25.72
N GLU A 348 -18.07 -14.51 -24.68
CA GLU A 348 -19.43 -14.04 -24.44
C GLU A 348 -19.47 -12.52 -24.23
N ARG A 349 -18.59 -11.97 -23.39
CA ARG A 349 -18.51 -10.53 -23.13
C ARG A 349 -18.13 -9.75 -24.40
N VAL A 350 -17.21 -10.28 -25.21
CA VAL A 350 -16.88 -9.69 -26.52
C VAL A 350 -18.09 -9.71 -27.45
N ALA A 351 -18.85 -10.81 -27.49
CA ALA A 351 -20.05 -10.89 -28.32
C ALA A 351 -21.11 -9.84 -27.92
N LEU A 352 -21.28 -9.60 -26.60
CA LEU A 352 -22.15 -8.53 -26.09
C LEU A 352 -21.66 -7.13 -26.52
N LEU A 353 -20.37 -6.84 -26.31
CA LEU A 353 -19.79 -5.54 -26.70
C LEU A 353 -19.93 -5.27 -28.21
N ARG A 354 -19.75 -6.30 -29.04
CA ARG A 354 -19.86 -6.22 -30.51
C ARG A 354 -21.26 -5.90 -31.03
N GLN A 355 -22.30 -5.98 -30.20
CA GLN A 355 -23.64 -5.51 -30.57
C GLN A 355 -23.69 -3.98 -30.76
N SER A 356 -22.71 -3.28 -30.19
CA SER A 356 -22.70 -1.81 -30.08
C SER A 356 -21.34 -1.16 -30.35
N ALA A 357 -20.30 -1.97 -30.58
CA ALA A 357 -18.95 -1.54 -30.88
C ALA A 357 -18.40 -2.30 -32.10
N GLU A 358 -17.71 -1.57 -32.96
CA GLU A 358 -17.08 -2.10 -34.17
C GLU A 358 -15.80 -2.87 -33.82
N LEU A 359 -15.51 -3.93 -34.57
CA LEU A 359 -14.28 -4.69 -34.42
C LEU A 359 -13.16 -4.07 -35.27
N VAL A 360 -12.13 -3.54 -34.63
CA VAL A 360 -10.97 -2.91 -35.30
C VAL A 360 -9.85 -3.93 -35.54
N PHE A 361 -9.60 -4.80 -34.55
CA PHE A 361 -8.58 -5.84 -34.62
C PHE A 361 -8.99 -7.06 -33.80
N GLY A 362 -8.58 -8.25 -34.23
CA GLY A 362 -8.86 -9.52 -33.56
C GLY A 362 -10.09 -10.26 -34.11
N GLY A 363 -10.48 -11.36 -33.46
CA GLY A 363 -11.72 -12.10 -33.73
C GLY A 363 -11.83 -12.78 -35.11
N GLY A 364 -10.73 -12.92 -35.85
CA GLY A 364 -10.72 -13.46 -37.21
C GLY A 364 -10.45 -14.97 -37.29
N ALA A 365 -10.93 -15.63 -38.35
CA ALA A 365 -10.74 -17.06 -38.61
C ALA A 365 -9.27 -17.50 -38.78
N GLY A 366 -8.33 -16.56 -38.91
CA GLY A 366 -6.89 -16.81 -39.02
C GLY A 366 -6.12 -16.80 -37.69
N PHE A 367 -6.81 -16.77 -36.54
CA PHE A 367 -6.15 -16.88 -35.24
C PHE A 367 -5.58 -18.30 -35.04
N SER A 368 -4.26 -18.42 -35.05
CA SER A 368 -3.54 -19.67 -34.87
C SER A 368 -2.42 -19.48 -33.84
N PRO A 369 -2.66 -19.82 -32.56
CA PRO A 369 -1.62 -19.83 -31.55
C PRO A 369 -0.47 -20.74 -31.94
N VAL A 370 0.76 -20.42 -31.52
CA VAL A 370 1.96 -21.20 -31.85
C VAL A 370 2.39 -22.11 -30.70
N GLY A 371 2.87 -23.31 -31.02
CA GLY A 371 3.38 -24.27 -30.04
C GLY A 371 2.66 -25.63 -30.06
N GLN A 372 3.12 -26.55 -29.22
CA GLN A 372 2.58 -27.90 -29.17
C GLN A 372 1.33 -27.98 -28.28
N GLY A 373 0.26 -28.62 -28.77
CA GLY A 373 -0.96 -28.86 -27.98
C GLY A 373 -1.85 -27.62 -27.83
N VAL A 374 -1.53 -26.53 -28.52
CA VAL A 374 -2.23 -25.24 -28.39
C VAL A 374 -3.67 -25.27 -28.89
N GLU A 375 -4.02 -26.26 -29.72
CA GLU A 375 -5.39 -26.55 -30.14
C GLU A 375 -6.31 -26.90 -28.95
N GLY A 376 -5.74 -27.42 -27.87
CA GLY A 376 -6.44 -27.71 -26.62
C GLY A 376 -6.27 -26.63 -25.55
N GLY A 377 -5.68 -25.48 -25.88
CA GLY A 377 -5.37 -24.40 -24.94
C GLY A 377 -6.43 -23.29 -24.90
N ALA A 378 -6.46 -22.54 -23.79
CA ALA A 378 -7.36 -21.43 -23.54
C ALA A 378 -6.83 -20.10 -24.14
N PHE A 379 -6.38 -20.10 -25.39
CA PHE A 379 -5.81 -18.92 -26.03
C PHE A 379 -6.90 -17.96 -26.54
N PHE A 380 -6.63 -16.65 -26.47
CA PHE A 380 -7.54 -15.63 -26.96
C PHE A 380 -6.77 -14.55 -27.71
N GLN A 381 -7.24 -14.15 -28.88
CA GLN A 381 -6.58 -13.13 -29.70
C GLN A 381 -6.80 -11.73 -29.08
N PRO A 382 -5.77 -10.85 -29.03
CA PRO A 382 -6.01 -9.46 -28.65
C PRO A 382 -7.10 -8.85 -29.51
N THR A 383 -8.10 -8.25 -28.87
CA THR A 383 -9.31 -7.76 -29.52
C THR A 383 -9.48 -6.27 -29.23
N LEU A 384 -9.43 -5.45 -30.27
CA LEU A 384 -9.63 -4.01 -30.19
C LEU A 384 -11.00 -3.67 -30.77
N LEU A 385 -11.84 -3.04 -29.95
CA LEU A 385 -13.16 -2.57 -30.36
C LEU A 385 -13.15 -1.04 -30.50
N LEU A 386 -14.16 -0.50 -31.17
CA LEU A 386 -14.38 0.92 -31.33
C LEU A 386 -15.84 1.27 -31.08
N CYS A 387 -16.07 2.22 -30.17
CA CYS A 387 -17.37 2.84 -29.94
C CYS A 387 -17.33 4.30 -30.38
N GLN A 388 -18.02 4.61 -31.48
CA GLN A 388 -18.05 5.96 -32.07
C GLN A 388 -18.86 6.96 -31.24
N LYS A 389 -19.88 6.49 -30.52
CA LYS A 389 -20.83 7.30 -29.73
C LYS A 389 -20.89 6.84 -28.27
N PRO A 390 -19.77 6.89 -27.53
CA PRO A 390 -19.65 6.22 -26.24
C PRO A 390 -20.53 6.83 -25.14
N LEU A 391 -20.95 8.10 -25.24
CA LEU A 391 -21.93 8.66 -24.30
C LEU A 391 -23.35 8.08 -24.48
N GLN A 392 -23.68 7.56 -25.66
CA GLN A 392 -25.01 7.01 -25.99
C GLN A 392 -25.03 5.48 -25.98
N THR A 393 -23.96 4.84 -25.55
CA THR A 393 -23.79 3.38 -25.59
C THR A 393 -23.41 2.87 -24.22
N ASP A 394 -24.33 2.20 -23.53
CA ASP A 394 -24.15 1.81 -22.13
C ASP A 394 -23.25 0.58 -21.96
N SER A 395 -23.39 -0.40 -22.85
CA SER A 395 -22.65 -1.68 -22.85
C SER A 395 -21.14 -1.52 -22.67
N VAL A 396 -20.51 -0.53 -23.30
CA VAL A 396 -19.05 -0.29 -23.23
C VAL A 396 -18.58 0.29 -21.89
N HIS A 397 -19.52 0.73 -21.05
CA HIS A 397 -19.30 1.19 -19.68
C HIS A 397 -19.83 0.20 -18.64
N ASP A 398 -20.48 -0.88 -19.06
CA ASP A 398 -21.12 -1.86 -18.18
C ASP A 398 -20.58 -3.28 -18.29
N VAL A 399 -20.08 -3.67 -19.46
CA VAL A 399 -19.58 -5.02 -19.73
C VAL A 399 -18.06 -5.02 -19.71
N GLU A 400 -17.47 -5.78 -18.79
CA GLU A 400 -16.04 -6.07 -18.80
C GLU A 400 -15.78 -7.43 -19.46
N ALA A 401 -14.93 -7.46 -20.48
CA ALA A 401 -14.32 -8.69 -20.98
C ALA A 401 -12.94 -8.86 -20.32
N PHE A 402 -12.85 -9.75 -19.32
CA PHE A 402 -11.65 -9.94 -18.51
C PHE A 402 -10.57 -10.79 -19.23
N GLY A 403 -10.02 -10.22 -20.30
CA GLY A 403 -9.04 -10.82 -21.20
C GLY A 403 -8.33 -9.73 -22.02
N PRO A 404 -7.74 -10.05 -23.19
CA PRO A 404 -6.93 -9.10 -23.95
C PRO A 404 -7.83 -8.20 -24.82
N VAL A 405 -8.78 -7.50 -24.20
CA VAL A 405 -9.84 -6.72 -24.85
C VAL A 405 -9.83 -5.27 -24.36
N SER A 406 -9.91 -4.32 -25.29
CA SER A 406 -10.08 -2.91 -24.99
C SER A 406 -10.95 -2.22 -26.04
N THR A 407 -11.70 -1.18 -25.64
CA THR A 407 -12.58 -0.41 -26.52
C THR A 407 -12.06 1.02 -26.66
N LEU A 408 -11.81 1.45 -27.90
CA LEU A 408 -11.55 2.84 -28.25
C LEU A 408 -12.85 3.66 -28.17
N MET A 409 -12.74 4.85 -27.60
CA MET A 409 -13.86 5.76 -27.37
C MET A 409 -13.47 7.16 -27.79
N ALA A 410 -14.18 7.71 -28.78
CA ALA A 410 -13.97 9.10 -29.20
C ALA A 410 -14.62 10.07 -28.20
N TYR A 411 -13.99 11.22 -27.97
CA TYR A 411 -14.55 12.32 -27.20
C TYR A 411 -14.26 13.68 -27.85
N ASP A 412 -15.06 14.69 -27.50
CA ASP A 412 -14.89 16.09 -27.91
C ASP A 412 -14.68 16.99 -26.66
N GLY A 413 -13.41 17.31 -26.37
CA GLY A 413 -13.01 18.17 -25.26
C GLY A 413 -12.90 17.48 -23.89
N ILE A 414 -12.17 18.14 -22.97
CA ILE A 414 -11.78 17.57 -21.66
C ILE A 414 -12.99 17.13 -20.82
N ASP A 415 -14.07 17.90 -20.84
CA ASP A 415 -15.24 17.63 -19.99
C ASP A 415 -15.96 16.34 -20.43
N GLU A 416 -16.03 16.06 -21.73
CA GLU A 416 -16.55 14.78 -22.24
C GLU A 416 -15.63 13.62 -21.88
N ALA A 417 -14.30 13.77 -21.97
CA ALA A 417 -13.36 12.73 -21.55
C ALA A 417 -13.54 12.34 -20.07
N LEU A 418 -13.74 13.34 -19.19
CA LEU A 418 -14.00 13.11 -17.77
C LEU A 418 -15.37 12.46 -17.54
N GLN A 419 -16.40 12.87 -18.28
CA GLN A 419 -17.72 12.25 -18.22
C GLN A 419 -17.66 10.78 -18.63
N LEU A 420 -16.94 10.46 -19.72
CA LEU A 420 -16.70 9.09 -20.15
C LEU A 420 -15.92 8.29 -19.12
N ALA A 421 -14.85 8.84 -18.54
CA ALA A 421 -14.10 8.17 -17.48
C ALA A 421 -15.02 7.79 -16.31
N ALA A 422 -15.87 8.73 -15.88
CA ALA A 422 -16.84 8.56 -14.79
C ALA A 422 -17.92 7.50 -15.09
N ARG A 423 -18.27 7.26 -16.37
CA ARG A 423 -19.24 6.22 -16.74
C ARG A 423 -18.81 4.80 -16.37
N GLY A 424 -17.53 4.56 -16.05
CA GLY A 424 -17.08 3.29 -15.46
C GLY A 424 -17.65 3.02 -14.06
N GLN A 425 -18.30 4.00 -13.43
CA GLN A 425 -18.95 3.92 -12.11
C GLN A 425 -18.00 3.54 -10.97
N GLY A 426 -16.77 4.03 -11.03
CA GLY A 426 -15.72 3.71 -10.08
C GLY A 426 -14.77 2.65 -10.63
N SER A 427 -13.48 2.94 -10.65
CA SER A 427 -12.45 2.07 -11.24
C SER A 427 -11.23 1.98 -10.33
N LEU A 428 -10.45 0.92 -10.49
CA LEU A 428 -9.19 0.74 -9.76
C LEU A 428 -8.17 1.78 -10.24
N VAL A 429 -8.02 1.94 -11.55
CA VAL A 429 -6.96 2.75 -12.16
C VAL A 429 -7.48 3.58 -13.33
N GLY A 430 -7.00 4.81 -13.44
CA GLY A 430 -7.09 5.63 -14.66
C GLY A 430 -5.71 6.10 -15.11
N THR A 431 -5.52 6.28 -16.42
CA THR A 431 -4.33 6.95 -16.97
C THR A 431 -4.70 8.21 -17.71
N LEU A 432 -3.90 9.26 -17.53
CA LEU A 432 -3.91 10.45 -18.36
C LEU A 432 -2.56 10.56 -19.03
N VAL A 433 -2.54 10.64 -20.36
CA VAL A 433 -1.32 10.87 -21.14
C VAL A 433 -1.39 12.29 -21.69
N THR A 434 -0.50 13.17 -21.22
CA THR A 434 -0.47 14.60 -21.55
C THR A 434 0.96 15.13 -21.38
N LYS A 435 1.32 16.18 -22.11
CA LYS A 435 2.59 16.91 -21.91
C LYS A 435 2.38 18.26 -21.20
N ASP A 436 1.11 18.62 -20.90
CA ASP A 436 0.75 19.85 -20.22
C ASP A 436 0.38 19.62 -18.73
N PRO A 437 1.19 20.12 -17.78
CA PRO A 437 0.88 20.05 -16.36
C PRO A 437 -0.46 20.70 -15.97
N GLN A 438 -0.95 21.71 -16.70
CA GLN A 438 -2.22 22.37 -16.40
C GLN A 438 -3.43 21.49 -16.76
N ILE A 439 -3.34 20.70 -17.83
CA ILE A 439 -4.36 19.69 -18.15
C ILE A 439 -4.42 18.64 -17.05
N ALA A 440 -3.26 18.14 -16.61
CA ALA A 440 -3.19 17.21 -15.48
C ALA A 440 -3.79 17.82 -14.20
N ALA A 441 -3.38 19.04 -13.83
CA ALA A 441 -3.89 19.73 -12.64
C ALA A 441 -5.41 19.95 -12.67
N ARG A 442 -6.01 20.14 -13.86
CA ARG A 442 -7.46 20.24 -14.04
C ARG A 442 -8.16 18.88 -13.96
N MET A 443 -7.67 17.88 -14.69
CA MET A 443 -8.40 16.60 -14.88
C MET A 443 -8.26 15.66 -13.68
N ILE A 444 -7.09 15.61 -13.05
CA ILE A 444 -6.77 14.61 -12.04
C ILE A 444 -7.65 14.73 -10.80
N PRO A 445 -7.89 15.92 -10.19
CA PRO A 445 -8.79 16.02 -9.03
C PRO A 445 -10.22 15.55 -9.32
N VAL A 446 -10.73 15.79 -10.54
CA VAL A 446 -12.08 15.36 -10.94
C VAL A 446 -12.13 13.85 -11.14
N ALA A 447 -11.15 13.28 -11.86
CA ALA A 447 -11.09 11.84 -12.09
C ALA A 447 -10.85 11.06 -10.79
N ALA A 448 -10.07 11.60 -9.84
CA ALA A 448 -9.67 10.93 -8.60
C ALA A 448 -10.86 10.56 -7.70
N ALA A 449 -11.98 11.29 -7.81
CA ALA A 449 -13.20 10.97 -7.07
C ALA A 449 -13.76 9.57 -7.39
N LEU A 450 -13.44 9.04 -8.58
CA LEU A 450 -13.93 7.74 -9.08
C LEU A 450 -12.82 6.75 -9.42
N HIS A 451 -11.55 7.07 -9.16
CA HIS A 451 -10.43 6.17 -9.44
C HIS A 451 -9.53 6.07 -8.21
N GLY A 452 -9.24 4.86 -7.74
CA GLY A 452 -8.39 4.73 -6.54
C GLY A 452 -6.91 4.93 -6.80
N ARG A 453 -6.47 4.83 -8.06
CA ARG A 453 -5.15 5.28 -8.52
C ARG A 453 -5.25 6.00 -9.87
N LEU A 454 -4.50 7.08 -10.03
CA LEU A 454 -4.31 7.75 -11.31
C LEU A 454 -2.83 7.74 -11.69
N HIS A 455 -2.54 7.38 -12.94
CA HIS A 455 -1.21 7.39 -13.52
C HIS A 455 -1.15 8.50 -14.58
N ILE A 456 -0.29 9.50 -14.34
CA ILE A 456 -0.01 10.56 -15.31
C ILE A 456 1.25 10.14 -16.07
N LEU A 457 1.16 10.04 -17.38
CA LEU A 457 2.24 9.55 -18.23
C LEU A 457 2.62 10.62 -19.24
N ASP A 458 3.90 10.97 -19.25
CA ASP A 458 4.58 11.80 -20.22
C ASP A 458 5.95 11.18 -20.53
N ARG A 459 6.75 11.82 -21.37
CA ARG A 459 8.11 11.35 -21.70
C ARG A 459 9.04 11.23 -20.50
N GLU A 460 8.90 12.09 -19.49
CA GLU A 460 9.78 12.07 -18.31
C GLU A 460 9.44 10.88 -17.40
N SER A 461 8.16 10.70 -17.08
CA SER A 461 7.63 9.59 -16.29
C SER A 461 7.88 8.24 -16.95
N ALA A 462 7.76 8.16 -18.28
CA ALA A 462 7.85 6.90 -19.03
C ALA A 462 9.18 6.15 -18.90
N VAL A 463 10.28 6.83 -18.55
CA VAL A 463 11.62 6.23 -18.43
C VAL A 463 11.69 5.23 -17.28
N GLU A 464 11.08 5.57 -16.14
CA GLU A 464 11.14 4.77 -14.91
C GLU A 464 9.74 4.26 -14.46
N SER A 465 8.69 4.59 -15.21
CA SER A 465 7.32 4.18 -14.88
C SER A 465 7.20 2.67 -14.77
N THR A 466 6.62 2.22 -13.67
CA THR A 466 6.23 0.83 -13.45
C THR A 466 5.00 0.44 -14.27
N GLY A 467 4.38 1.40 -14.95
CA GLY A 467 3.23 1.21 -15.81
C GLY A 467 1.88 1.26 -15.10
N HIS A 468 0.83 1.30 -15.92
CA HIS A 468 -0.56 1.34 -15.51
C HIS A 468 -0.93 0.13 -14.67
N GLY A 469 -0.59 -1.10 -15.08
CA GLY A 469 -1.13 -2.29 -14.42
C GLY A 469 -0.25 -2.93 -13.36
N SER A 470 0.68 -2.19 -12.75
CA SER A 470 1.57 -2.68 -11.68
C SER A 470 1.22 -2.00 -10.35
N PRO A 471 0.38 -2.60 -9.49
CA PRO A 471 0.10 -2.04 -8.17
C PRO A 471 1.36 -2.06 -7.30
N LEU A 472 1.74 -0.90 -6.75
CA LEU A 472 2.95 -0.78 -5.93
C LEU A 472 2.58 -0.88 -4.44
N PRO A 473 3.31 -1.66 -3.61
CA PRO A 473 2.98 -1.83 -2.19
C PRO A 473 2.79 -0.53 -1.38
N PRO A 474 3.56 0.56 -1.61
CA PRO A 474 3.35 1.83 -0.91
C PRO A 474 2.12 2.62 -1.37
N LEU A 475 1.56 2.32 -2.54
CA LEU A 475 0.44 3.03 -3.15
C LEU A 475 -0.85 2.24 -2.98
N LYS A 476 -1.97 2.97 -2.85
CA LYS A 476 -3.30 2.35 -2.71
C LYS A 476 -3.64 1.51 -3.93
N HIS A 477 -4.20 0.33 -3.69
CA HIS A 477 -4.81 -0.55 -4.68
C HIS A 477 -6.26 -0.83 -4.27
N GLY A 478 -7.22 -0.46 -5.10
CA GLY A 478 -8.64 -0.43 -4.72
C GLY A 478 -9.33 0.77 -5.39
N GLY A 479 -10.65 0.86 -5.31
CA GLY A 479 -11.40 1.90 -6.00
C GLY A 479 -12.87 1.95 -5.56
N PRO A 480 -13.56 3.10 -5.71
CA PRO A 480 -14.96 3.23 -5.32
C PRO A 480 -15.90 2.47 -6.26
N GLY A 481 -17.18 2.38 -5.88
CA GLY A 481 -18.25 1.91 -6.77
C GLY A 481 -18.03 0.50 -7.29
N ARG A 482 -18.03 0.33 -8.62
CA ARG A 482 -17.89 -0.96 -9.32
C ARG A 482 -16.64 -1.73 -8.88
N ALA A 483 -15.52 -1.02 -8.68
CA ALA A 483 -14.25 -1.61 -8.24
C ALA A 483 -14.29 -2.21 -6.81
N GLY A 484 -15.41 -2.07 -6.09
CA GLY A 484 -15.70 -2.79 -4.85
C GLY A 484 -15.77 -1.92 -3.60
N GLY A 485 -15.22 -0.70 -3.66
CA GLY A 485 -15.18 0.26 -2.54
C GLY A 485 -14.04 0.01 -1.54
N GLY A 486 -13.30 -1.09 -1.69
CA GLY A 486 -12.22 -1.49 -0.81
C GLY A 486 -10.91 -0.75 -1.05
N GLU A 487 -10.00 -0.90 -0.08
CA GLU A 487 -8.63 -0.40 -0.16
C GLU A 487 -7.63 -1.45 0.36
N GLU A 488 -6.68 -1.80 -0.49
CA GLU A 488 -5.56 -2.70 -0.24
C GLU A 488 -4.25 -1.94 -0.53
N LEU A 489 -3.12 -2.51 -0.12
CA LEU A 489 -1.82 -1.84 -0.20
C LEU A 489 -1.83 -0.43 0.46
N GLY A 490 -1.20 0.57 -0.15
CA GLY A 490 -1.12 1.91 0.43
C GLY A 490 -0.14 2.04 1.60
N GLY A 491 0.83 1.14 1.66
CA GLY A 491 1.86 1.08 2.70
C GLY A 491 1.29 0.74 4.07
N ILE A 492 1.70 1.49 5.10
CA ILE A 492 1.22 1.27 6.48
C ILE A 492 -0.30 1.48 6.62
N ARG A 493 -0.97 2.14 5.67
CA ARG A 493 -2.44 2.27 5.70
C ARG A 493 -3.14 0.91 5.74
N ALA A 494 -2.72 -0.07 4.93
CA ALA A 494 -3.29 -1.43 4.96
C ALA A 494 -3.14 -2.08 6.34
N VAL A 495 -1.99 -1.93 7.00
CA VAL A 495 -1.76 -2.44 8.35
C VAL A 495 -2.76 -1.80 9.33
N LYS A 496 -2.93 -0.48 9.26
CA LYS A 496 -3.85 0.27 10.13
C LYS A 496 -5.32 -0.10 9.91
N HIS A 497 -5.73 -0.40 8.67
CA HIS A 497 -7.10 -0.87 8.37
C HIS A 497 -7.41 -2.20 9.06
N LEU A 498 -6.40 -3.04 9.25
CA LEU A 498 -6.49 -4.34 9.91
C LEU A 498 -6.32 -4.27 11.43
N MET A 499 -6.10 -3.08 11.99
CA MET A 499 -6.03 -2.85 13.44
C MET A 499 -7.34 -2.23 13.96
N GLN A 500 -7.54 -2.32 15.28
CA GLN A 500 -8.65 -1.66 15.96
C GLN A 500 -8.21 -0.28 16.44
N ARG A 501 -8.85 0.77 15.90
CA ARG A 501 -8.67 2.14 16.36
C ARG A 501 -9.52 2.40 17.60
N THR A 502 -8.92 2.97 18.62
CA THR A 502 -9.58 3.29 19.89
C THR A 502 -9.21 4.71 20.32
N ALA A 503 -10.20 5.54 20.58
CA ALA A 503 -9.99 6.80 21.26
C ALA A 503 -9.69 6.53 22.74
N LEU A 504 -8.52 6.97 23.20
CA LEU A 504 -8.07 6.85 24.58
C LEU A 504 -8.15 8.20 25.25
N GLN A 505 -8.81 8.27 26.41
CA GLN A 505 -8.92 9.48 27.22
C GLN A 505 -8.44 9.21 28.64
N GLY A 506 -7.90 10.24 29.28
CA GLY A 506 -7.38 10.11 30.65
C GLY A 506 -6.46 11.25 31.03
N SER A 507 -5.76 11.08 32.16
CA SER A 507 -4.70 12.01 32.52
C SER A 507 -3.51 11.83 31.57
N PRO A 508 -2.75 12.90 31.28
CA PRO A 508 -1.56 12.81 30.45
C PRO A 508 -0.57 11.73 30.90
N THR A 509 -0.42 11.54 32.21
CA THR A 509 0.49 10.52 32.76
C THR A 509 0.04 9.09 32.40
N MET A 510 -1.27 8.82 32.48
CA MET A 510 -1.80 7.50 32.15
C MET A 510 -1.74 7.22 30.65
N ILE A 511 -2.05 8.23 29.82
CA ILE A 511 -1.95 8.08 28.37
C ILE A 511 -0.49 7.88 27.95
N ALA A 512 0.45 8.61 28.55
CA ALA A 512 1.88 8.42 28.28
C ALA A 512 2.36 7.00 28.65
N ALA A 513 1.88 6.45 29.77
CA ALA A 513 2.19 5.07 30.16
C ALA A 513 1.64 4.03 29.17
N VAL A 514 0.45 4.25 28.60
CA VAL A 514 -0.16 3.32 27.62
C VAL A 514 0.51 3.42 26.25
N THR A 515 0.79 4.65 25.80
CA THR A 515 1.33 4.90 24.45
C THR A 515 2.85 4.71 24.37
N GLY A 516 3.55 4.75 25.50
CA GLY A 516 5.01 4.78 25.54
C GLY A 516 5.58 6.11 25.02
N GLU A 517 4.76 7.16 24.94
CA GLU A 517 5.15 8.48 24.46
C GLU A 517 4.83 9.55 25.50
N TYR A 518 5.80 10.40 25.83
CA TYR A 518 5.55 11.55 26.68
C TYR A 518 4.57 12.51 26.02
N MET A 519 3.73 13.12 26.85
CA MET A 519 2.88 14.22 26.44
C MET A 519 2.85 15.28 27.54
N ARG A 520 2.64 16.53 27.14
CA ARG A 520 2.63 17.65 28.09
C ARG A 520 1.56 17.46 29.16
N GLY A 521 1.92 17.84 30.38
CA GLY A 521 1.12 17.60 31.58
C GLY A 521 1.29 16.20 32.19
N ALA A 522 2.04 15.28 31.55
CA ALA A 522 2.43 14.03 32.20
C ALA A 522 3.48 14.30 33.29
N LYS A 523 3.52 13.42 34.31
CA LYS A 523 4.55 13.48 35.34
C LYS A 523 5.93 13.39 34.72
N LEU A 524 6.81 14.28 35.16
CA LEU A 524 8.19 14.36 34.74
C LEU A 524 9.07 13.49 35.65
N ILE A 525 10.16 12.98 35.09
CA ILE A 525 11.21 12.30 35.84
C ILE A 525 12.43 13.21 35.80
N GLU A 526 12.73 13.90 36.90
CA GLU A 526 13.93 14.72 37.01
C GLU A 526 15.01 13.92 37.75
N THR A 527 16.20 13.84 37.17
CA THR A 527 17.34 13.14 37.76
C THR A 527 18.55 14.06 37.86
N GLU A 528 19.49 13.76 38.76
CA GLU A 528 20.72 14.56 38.92
C GLU A 528 21.63 14.49 37.68
N VAL A 529 21.48 13.42 36.88
CA VAL A 529 22.29 13.19 35.67
C VAL A 529 21.56 13.76 34.47
N HIS A 530 22.25 14.62 33.72
CA HIS A 530 21.76 15.18 32.48
C HIS A 530 21.27 14.08 31.51
N PRO A 531 20.05 14.15 30.94
CA PRO A 531 19.48 13.08 30.11
C PRO A 531 20.36 12.67 28.91
N PHE A 532 21.02 13.64 28.24
CA PHE A 532 21.98 13.35 27.15
C PHE A 532 23.25 12.58 27.56
N ARG A 533 23.48 12.36 28.86
CA ARG A 533 24.58 11.52 29.36
C ARG A 533 24.17 10.06 29.57
N ARG A 534 22.90 9.72 29.34
CA ARG A 534 22.38 8.36 29.48
C ARG A 534 22.43 7.61 28.15
N HIS A 535 22.73 6.33 28.23
CA HIS A 535 22.60 5.42 27.08
C HIS A 535 21.13 5.16 26.78
N PHE A 536 20.87 4.65 25.58
CA PHE A 536 19.50 4.39 25.11
C PHE A 536 18.70 3.53 26.09
N GLU A 537 19.28 2.48 26.69
CA GLU A 537 18.60 1.58 27.63
C GLU A 537 18.22 2.26 28.94
N ASP A 538 19.07 3.17 29.44
CA ASP A 538 18.91 3.82 30.75
C ASP A 538 17.96 5.01 30.73
N LEU A 539 17.69 5.53 29.53
CA LEU A 539 16.82 6.69 29.35
C LEU A 539 15.35 6.25 29.47
N GLN A 540 14.59 6.95 30.30
CA GLN A 540 13.16 6.72 30.49
C GLN A 540 12.33 7.78 29.77
N ILE A 541 11.18 7.36 29.23
CA ILE A 541 10.21 8.31 28.68
C ILE A 541 9.67 9.19 29.81
N GLY A 542 9.63 10.51 29.57
CA GLY A 542 9.31 11.50 30.58
C GLY A 542 10.52 12.00 31.39
N GLU A 543 11.71 11.47 31.17
CA GLU A 543 12.93 12.03 31.78
C GLU A 543 13.20 13.44 31.25
N SER A 544 13.33 14.40 32.16
CA SER A 544 13.26 15.82 31.84
C SER A 544 14.39 16.61 32.46
N LEU A 545 14.86 17.62 31.72
CA LEU A 545 15.81 18.62 32.16
C LEU A 545 15.16 19.99 32.07
N LEU A 546 15.08 20.69 33.21
CA LEU A 546 14.83 22.12 33.24
C LEU A 546 16.17 22.86 33.21
N THR A 547 16.42 23.65 32.18
CA THR A 547 17.71 24.33 32.02
C THR A 547 17.86 25.51 32.97
N HIS A 548 19.08 26.05 33.07
CA HIS A 548 19.28 27.40 33.56
C HIS A 548 18.65 28.43 32.58
N ARG A 549 18.56 29.69 33.01
CA ARG A 549 17.91 30.79 32.28
C ARG A 549 18.92 31.60 31.47
N ARG A 550 18.48 32.18 30.35
CA ARG A 550 19.25 33.16 29.55
C ARG A 550 18.38 34.37 29.23
N THR A 551 18.86 35.56 29.56
CA THR A 551 18.21 36.83 29.15
C THR A 551 18.67 37.21 27.75
N VAL A 552 17.72 37.53 26.88
CA VAL A 552 17.96 37.93 25.50
C VAL A 552 18.16 39.44 25.44
N GLY A 553 19.34 39.87 25.06
CA GLY A 553 19.68 41.29 24.89
C GLY A 553 19.59 41.76 23.43
N GLU A 554 19.68 43.07 23.22
CA GLU A 554 19.81 43.63 21.87
C GLU A 554 21.09 43.13 21.17
N ALA A 555 22.19 42.97 21.93
CA ALA A 555 23.44 42.44 21.42
C ALA A 555 23.29 41.02 20.86
N ASP A 556 22.44 40.18 21.43
CA ASP A 556 22.16 38.84 20.90
C ASP A 556 21.49 38.92 19.52
N ILE A 557 20.52 39.82 19.36
CA ILE A 557 19.81 40.04 18.09
C ILE A 557 20.78 40.51 17.02
N VAL A 558 21.59 41.53 17.35
CA VAL A 558 22.56 42.10 16.42
C VAL A 558 23.62 41.06 16.05
N ALA A 559 24.18 40.34 17.04
CA ALA A 559 25.21 39.34 16.80
C ALA A 559 24.67 38.16 15.98
N PHE A 560 23.47 37.67 16.30
CA PHE A 560 22.87 36.57 15.54
C PHE A 560 22.51 36.99 14.12
N GLY A 561 21.95 38.19 13.91
CA GLY A 561 21.71 38.69 12.56
C GLY A 561 23.00 38.90 11.78
N GLY A 562 24.07 39.37 12.43
CA GLY A 562 25.41 39.45 11.82
C GLY A 562 25.99 38.09 11.44
N LEU A 563 25.81 37.07 12.29
CA LEU A 563 26.31 35.71 12.04
C LEU A 563 25.50 34.97 10.99
N SER A 564 24.17 35.05 11.08
CA SER A 564 23.24 34.33 10.19
C SER A 564 23.00 35.04 8.86
N GLY A 565 23.27 36.36 8.80
CA GLY A 565 22.89 37.23 7.69
C GLY A 565 21.42 37.66 7.73
N ASP A 566 20.65 37.24 8.73
CA ASP A 566 19.24 37.62 8.86
C ASP A 566 19.09 39.02 9.48
N TYR A 567 19.05 40.03 8.62
CA TYR A 567 18.79 41.42 8.98
C TYR A 567 17.32 41.82 8.81
N PHE A 568 16.39 40.86 8.93
CA PHE A 568 14.97 41.13 8.75
C PHE A 568 14.47 42.26 9.65
N TYR A 569 13.59 43.12 9.11
CA TYR A 569 13.23 44.41 9.72
C TYR A 569 12.65 44.26 11.14
N MET A 570 11.92 43.18 11.43
CA MET A 570 11.36 42.93 12.78
C MET A 570 12.43 42.73 13.86
N HIS A 571 13.69 42.50 13.48
CA HIS A 571 14.82 42.31 14.39
C HIS A 571 15.74 43.54 14.43
N PHE A 572 15.83 44.32 13.34
CA PHE A 572 16.84 45.38 13.18
C PHE A 572 16.28 46.79 13.04
N ASP A 573 15.08 46.97 12.52
CA ASP A 573 14.51 48.30 12.24
C ASP A 573 13.50 48.68 13.31
N GLU A 574 13.89 49.62 14.18
CA GLU A 574 13.06 50.13 15.27
C GLU A 574 11.83 50.89 14.76
N ILE A 575 11.91 51.54 13.60
CA ILE A 575 10.79 52.31 13.04
C ILE A 575 9.78 51.31 12.46
N ALA A 576 10.22 50.42 11.57
CA ALA A 576 9.33 49.45 10.94
C ALA A 576 8.75 48.44 11.95
N ALA A 577 9.48 48.07 13.01
CA ALA A 577 8.98 47.15 14.01
C ALA A 577 7.84 47.74 14.87
N LYS A 578 7.76 49.06 15.04
CA LYS A 578 6.63 49.72 15.73
C LYS A 578 5.30 49.57 14.99
N ASP A 579 5.36 49.55 13.67
CA ASP A 579 4.20 49.36 12.80
C ASP A 579 3.86 47.87 12.60
N SER A 580 4.72 46.97 13.10
CA SER A 580 4.46 45.53 13.09
C SER A 580 3.42 45.12 14.15
N PRO A 581 2.80 43.93 14.05
CA PRO A 581 1.89 43.41 15.08
C PRO A 581 2.51 43.25 16.47
N PHE A 582 3.84 43.30 16.59
CA PHE A 582 4.57 43.16 17.85
C PHE A 582 4.88 44.52 18.52
N GLY A 583 4.76 45.63 17.78
CA GLY A 583 4.98 46.99 18.28
C GLY A 583 6.42 47.32 18.73
N LYS A 584 7.36 46.38 18.58
CA LYS A 584 8.78 46.52 18.94
C LYS A 584 9.62 45.48 18.20
N ARG A 585 10.94 45.69 18.18
CA ARG A 585 11.89 44.67 17.72
C ARG A 585 11.84 43.43 18.62
N ILE A 586 11.90 42.26 18.00
CA ILE A 586 11.89 40.96 18.66
C ILE A 586 13.14 40.19 18.27
N ALA A 587 13.51 39.18 19.06
CA ALA A 587 14.61 38.29 18.72
C ALA A 587 14.25 37.36 17.55
N HIS A 588 15.26 36.90 16.81
CA HIS A 588 15.09 35.89 15.77
C HIS A 588 14.55 34.60 16.36
N GLY A 589 13.54 33.99 15.73
CA GLY A 589 13.06 32.67 16.15
C GLY A 589 14.19 31.63 16.14
N TYR A 590 15.04 31.64 15.11
CA TYR A 590 16.20 30.75 15.03
C TYR A 590 17.29 31.05 16.06
N PHE A 591 17.39 32.30 16.52
CA PHE A 591 18.22 32.61 17.69
C PHE A 591 17.64 31.94 18.94
N VAL A 592 16.33 32.06 19.19
CA VAL A 592 15.68 31.41 20.36
C VAL A 592 15.89 29.90 20.34
N LEU A 593 15.76 29.27 19.16
CA LEU A 593 16.06 27.86 18.95
C LEU A 593 17.54 27.53 19.27
N SER A 594 18.48 28.30 18.70
CA SER A 594 19.92 28.10 18.90
C SER A 594 20.33 28.31 20.36
N ALA A 595 19.76 29.32 21.00
CA ALA A 595 19.97 29.63 22.41
C ALA A 595 19.42 28.51 23.30
N ALA A 596 18.22 27.98 23.00
CA ALA A 596 17.66 26.84 23.72
C ALA A 596 18.55 25.60 23.58
N ALA A 597 19.04 25.28 22.36
CA ALA A 597 20.00 24.19 22.18
C ALA A 597 21.27 24.40 23.00
N GLY A 598 21.81 25.61 23.04
CA GLY A 598 22.94 25.97 23.92
C GLY A 598 22.65 25.78 25.42
N LEU A 599 21.39 25.80 25.85
CA LEU A 599 20.99 25.59 27.24
C LEU A 599 20.86 24.11 27.63
N PHE A 600 20.38 23.24 26.73
CA PHE A 600 20.08 21.83 27.04
C PHE A 600 21.06 20.81 26.45
N VAL A 601 21.95 21.19 25.52
CA VAL A 601 22.93 20.25 24.95
C VAL A 601 24.08 20.06 25.93
N SER A 602 24.42 18.81 26.27
CA SER A 602 25.63 18.50 27.02
C SER A 602 26.86 18.58 26.11
N PRO A 603 27.88 19.40 26.42
CA PRO A 603 29.01 19.64 25.51
C PRO A 603 30.09 18.54 25.55
N ALA A 604 30.11 17.71 26.60
CA ALA A 604 31.10 16.65 26.75
C ALA A 604 30.73 15.42 25.89
N PRO A 605 31.72 14.65 25.39
CA PRO A 605 31.47 13.38 24.73
C PRO A 605 30.58 12.47 25.58
N GLY A 606 29.61 11.81 24.95
CA GLY A 606 28.63 10.99 25.63
C GLY A 606 27.81 10.13 24.67
N PRO A 607 26.72 9.50 25.17
CA PRO A 607 25.93 8.57 24.38
C PRO A 607 25.13 9.20 23.24
N VAL A 608 24.87 10.50 23.28
CA VAL A 608 24.24 11.21 22.15
C VAL A 608 25.26 11.37 21.02
N LEU A 609 25.02 10.70 19.90
CA LEU A 609 25.92 10.62 18.76
C LEU A 609 25.69 11.75 17.77
N ALA A 610 24.44 12.05 17.49
CA ALA A 610 24.05 13.09 16.54
C ALA A 610 22.66 13.64 16.87
N ASN A 611 22.51 14.97 16.84
CA ASN A 611 21.21 15.61 16.74
C ASN A 611 20.97 15.92 15.26
N TYR A 612 20.10 15.16 14.60
CA TYR A 612 20.02 15.14 13.13
C TYR A 612 18.64 15.57 12.58
N GLY A 613 17.66 15.78 13.44
CA GLY A 613 16.30 16.12 13.02
C GLY A 613 15.61 17.07 13.99
N LEU A 614 14.71 17.87 13.43
CA LEU A 614 13.86 18.79 14.16
C LEU A 614 12.46 18.73 13.53
N ASP A 615 11.46 18.44 14.35
CA ASP A 615 10.08 18.24 13.92
C ASP A 615 9.16 19.26 14.60
N THR A 616 8.09 19.64 13.90
CA THR A 616 6.94 20.41 14.45
C THR A 616 7.28 21.77 15.11
N LEU A 617 8.37 22.43 14.72
CA LEU A 617 8.73 23.74 15.29
C LEU A 617 7.65 24.79 15.09
N ARG A 618 7.26 25.44 16.19
CA ARG A 618 6.36 26.58 16.25
C ARG A 618 6.94 27.65 17.17
N PHE A 619 6.95 28.88 16.69
CA PHE A 619 7.14 30.08 17.51
C PHE A 619 5.76 30.59 17.91
N VAL A 620 5.47 30.55 19.21
CA VAL A 620 4.12 30.77 19.75
C VAL A 620 3.95 32.22 20.21
N LYS A 621 4.94 32.74 20.94
CA LYS A 621 5.00 34.11 21.42
C LYS A 621 6.35 34.72 21.05
N PRO A 622 6.40 36.03 20.74
CA PRO A 622 7.66 36.70 20.46
C PRO A 622 8.51 36.78 21.73
N VAL A 623 9.83 36.76 21.55
CA VAL A 623 10.80 37.07 22.61
C VAL A 623 11.34 38.46 22.33
N GLY A 624 11.07 39.41 23.23
CA GLY A 624 11.57 40.78 23.12
C GLY A 624 12.96 40.95 23.72
N ILE A 625 13.56 42.11 23.46
CA ILE A 625 14.78 42.55 24.15
C ILE A 625 14.47 42.67 25.65
N GLY A 626 15.29 42.04 26.48
CA GLY A 626 15.15 41.96 27.93
C GLY A 626 14.35 40.75 28.44
N ASP A 627 13.70 39.99 27.55
CA ASP A 627 12.99 38.77 27.97
C ASP A 627 13.98 37.67 28.35
N THR A 628 13.60 36.87 29.33
CA THR A 628 14.42 35.73 29.79
C THR A 628 13.78 34.43 29.36
N ILE A 629 14.54 33.60 28.66
CA ILE A 629 14.09 32.29 28.19
C ILE A 629 14.66 31.17 29.05
N GLN A 630 13.90 30.09 29.16
CA GLN A 630 14.27 28.83 29.80
C GLN A 630 13.75 27.68 28.95
N ALA A 631 14.54 26.62 28.78
CA ALA A 631 14.12 25.44 28.05
C ALA A 631 13.82 24.29 29.01
N ARG A 632 12.80 23.50 28.68
CA ARG A 632 12.55 22.17 29.24
C ARG A 632 12.69 21.15 28.13
N LEU A 633 13.63 20.23 28.30
CA LEU A 633 13.90 19.13 27.40
C LEU A 633 13.39 17.83 28.02
N THR A 634 12.47 17.11 27.37
CA THR A 634 11.89 15.88 27.92
C THR A 634 11.96 14.73 26.92
N ALA A 635 12.46 13.56 27.36
CA ALA A 635 12.54 12.36 26.53
C ALA A 635 11.12 11.92 26.13
N LYS A 636 10.78 12.08 24.85
CA LYS A 636 9.41 11.93 24.36
C LYS A 636 9.11 10.53 23.87
N ARG A 637 9.98 9.97 23.06
CA ARG A 637 9.82 8.62 22.48
C ARG A 637 11.17 8.00 22.20
N LYS A 638 11.25 6.69 22.29
CA LYS A 638 12.41 5.88 21.93
C LYS A 638 12.03 4.94 20.78
N ILE A 639 12.86 4.90 19.76
CA ILE A 639 12.73 4.01 18.61
C ILE A 639 14.00 3.20 18.51
N ASP A 640 13.89 1.89 18.75
CA ASP A 640 15.00 0.98 18.54
C ASP A 640 15.10 0.63 17.07
N ARG A 641 16.19 1.03 16.41
CA ARG A 641 16.38 0.73 14.99
C ARG A 641 16.80 -0.71 14.75
N ASN A 642 17.16 -1.46 15.80
CA ASN A 642 17.74 -2.80 15.72
C ASN A 642 18.90 -2.87 14.69
N LYS A 643 19.66 -1.77 14.59
CA LYS A 643 20.81 -1.61 13.70
C LYS A 643 22.06 -1.43 14.54
N LYS A 644 23.15 -2.03 14.07
CA LYS A 644 24.50 -1.83 14.58
C LYS A 644 25.26 -0.94 13.61
N ASP A 645 26.12 -0.09 14.14
CA ASP A 645 27.06 0.67 13.31
C ASP A 645 28.21 -0.20 12.78
N ALA A 646 29.13 0.43 12.06
CA ALA A 646 30.30 -0.23 11.47
C ALA A 646 31.20 -0.92 12.52
N ASN A 647 31.13 -0.50 13.79
CA ASN A 647 31.91 -1.05 14.90
C ASN A 647 31.11 -2.07 15.72
N GLY A 648 29.89 -2.42 15.29
CA GLY A 648 29.04 -3.40 15.97
C GLY A 648 28.25 -2.84 17.16
N VAL A 649 28.31 -1.53 17.42
CA VAL A 649 27.60 -0.89 18.54
C VAL A 649 26.16 -0.60 18.11
N GLY A 650 25.20 -0.99 18.96
CA GLY A 650 23.78 -0.74 18.72
C GLY A 650 23.45 0.76 18.86
N GLN A 651 22.46 1.23 18.09
CA GLN A 651 22.00 2.62 18.16
C GLN A 651 20.48 2.71 18.09
N GLY A 652 19.91 3.66 18.81
CA GLY A 652 18.47 3.97 18.79
C GLY A 652 18.24 5.46 18.54
N VAL A 653 17.02 5.82 18.16
CA VAL A 653 16.59 7.21 17.99
C VAL A 653 15.74 7.61 19.19
N VAL A 654 16.10 8.71 19.84
CA VAL A 654 15.29 9.33 20.88
C VAL A 654 14.74 10.65 20.35
N ALA A 655 13.42 10.75 20.34
CA ALA A 655 12.72 12.02 20.12
C ALA A 655 12.56 12.73 21.46
N TRP A 656 12.78 14.04 21.50
CA TRP A 656 12.62 14.85 22.70
C TRP A 656 11.63 15.99 22.46
N ASP A 657 10.71 16.20 23.38
CA ASP A 657 9.84 17.39 23.43
C ASP A 657 10.65 18.53 24.06
N VAL A 658 10.75 19.64 23.33
CA VAL A 658 11.40 20.86 23.80
C VAL A 658 10.36 21.97 23.90
N GLU A 659 10.21 22.48 25.12
CA GLU A 659 9.36 23.61 25.43
C GLU A 659 10.22 24.76 25.95
N VAL A 660 10.18 25.91 25.26
CA VAL A 660 10.88 27.12 25.68
C VAL A 660 9.86 28.10 26.23
N THR A 661 10.05 28.54 27.46
CA THR A 661 9.18 29.50 28.14
C THR A 661 9.91 30.79 28.47
N ASN A 662 9.16 31.89 28.61
CA ASN A 662 9.68 33.17 29.10
C ASN A 662 9.55 33.31 30.63
N GLN A 663 9.96 34.46 31.17
CA GLN A 663 9.85 34.79 32.59
C GLN A 663 8.40 34.80 33.14
N LEU A 664 7.40 34.90 32.28
CA LEU A 664 5.97 34.85 32.63
C LEU A 664 5.39 33.43 32.60
N GLY A 665 6.22 32.43 32.24
CA GLY A 665 5.78 31.04 32.06
C GLY A 665 5.03 30.82 30.74
N GLU A 666 5.05 31.78 29.82
CA GLU A 666 4.42 31.64 28.51
C GLU A 666 5.34 30.87 27.56
N VAL A 667 4.78 29.94 26.78
CA VAL A 667 5.53 29.20 25.76
C VAL A 667 5.86 30.16 24.61
N VAL A 668 7.15 30.31 24.31
CA VAL A 668 7.66 31.13 23.21
C VAL A 668 8.06 30.28 22.01
N ALA A 669 8.58 29.07 22.24
CA ALA A 669 8.89 28.10 21.18
C ALA A 669 8.60 26.67 21.64
N SER A 670 8.17 25.84 20.70
CA SER A 670 7.79 24.44 20.93
C SER A 670 8.20 23.61 19.73
N TYR A 671 8.92 22.51 19.94
CA TYR A 671 9.42 21.64 18.88
C TYR A 671 9.86 20.29 19.43
N ASP A 672 10.02 19.31 18.53
CA ASP A 672 10.69 18.05 18.86
C ASP A 672 12.09 18.03 18.24
N ILE A 673 13.06 17.38 18.91
CA ILE A 673 14.37 17.06 18.33
C ILE A 673 14.57 15.55 18.23
N LEU A 674 15.22 15.11 17.16
CA LEU A 674 15.56 13.70 16.92
C LEU A 674 17.06 13.50 17.10
N THR A 675 17.41 12.71 18.11
CA THR A 675 18.79 12.39 18.45
C THR A 675 19.08 10.91 18.26
N LEU A 676 20.20 10.60 17.63
CA LEU A 676 20.77 9.26 17.60
C LEU A 676 21.55 9.03 18.90
N VAL A 677 21.21 7.96 19.62
CA VAL A 677 21.78 7.66 20.93
C VAL A 677 22.35 6.25 20.92
N ALA A 678 23.57 6.10 21.42
CA ALA A 678 24.27 4.83 21.55
C ALA A 678 23.58 3.93 22.59
N LYS A 679 23.53 2.64 22.25
CA LYS A 679 23.16 1.57 23.18
C LYS A 679 24.38 1.16 24.00
N LYS A 680 24.14 0.55 25.16
CA LYS A 680 25.19 -0.18 25.89
C LYS A 680 25.71 -1.32 25.01
N GLY A 681 27.03 -1.40 24.89
CA GLY A 681 27.74 -2.44 24.12
C GLY A 681 27.52 -3.83 24.66
#